data_AF-A0A0P7ULC1-F1
#
_entry.id   AF-A0A0P7ULC1-F1
#
_cell.length_a   1.000
_cell.length_b   1.000
_cell.length_c   1.000
_cell.angle_alpha   90.00
_cell.angle_beta   90.00
_cell.angle_gamma   90.00
#
_symmetry.space_group_name_H-M   'P 1'
#
loop_
_entity.id
_entity.type
_entity.pdbx_description
1 polymer ?
#
loop_
_entity_poly.entity_id
_entity_poly.type
_entity_poly.pdbx_seq_one_letter_code
_entity_poly.pdbx_strand_id
1 'polypeptide(L)'
;MGAVYEGSFYRDYRHGEGVYRWPGGSRFVGKFYLNEREGYGTQYFSDGTVFQVKAVLNGLYHADELFGPGVATYPDGRQDVGLWFRGRLLQLCHRLPVEFKLRDFPEFTTLFAPAQEGLPGPSDPHLRPHGELLEDQSFMFPHGTRGSSTASNNLSVSPELRAELDRRFFGERGGDPDEDPALPLLQRMRDHIHRHRFKAEALDWDVAAVLSNARDRFGPRGPLEEGSEQLILGASRGDRQSVRRTLQDGTVHPDVGDGGGYTALMAAAVNCHNDVIQLLLDCGAEVNKVTAEGVSALAACHVLYYSTGFQPHTTDKCHPVETPYLNRAWTSKATVTDCNHEVHRDEAADHRQEKSDTEGSDSPSRDSETALESDLETEPEQDERSTPVDRALDSVRSLVGLPIRVTEEVLQRSAEALSRLGVGALGTAGTRETVREMALQKARNRQLWTTIELLLSKGSDPNTSRFPAPALFLAVKAGDVRAVRCLLECGARTDMPLPPEVLFLPQRGLYPLHVAVALPGSAGPWITEMLLDAGADPDARAQDAYDAFWLDRASADIPKEGGRTPLHVVCQRDTDYTTAKDVVHLLLSHNSDTSLLWSGHSALSLAIASGNVLVVDELLAGGADPNLPLAPHVGSALCAAANVNYIPAQQPQSRAKLVEKLIKAGANMLMPVVVGDGCKATVGTAVDFAYHSYLQDWCFTYTPYHMLDPEEREVFKAQRQLLVQMGDRLRQAAVRMEHQRLEQEHSQGICSEFLSTAAAAGHHSGSTEKPLLTYCYECGRSVGVTLTPCSRCHEVNYCSETCKLKAWSNRHREECVRLP
;
A
#
# COMPACT_ATOMS: atom_id res chain seq x y z
N MET A 1 -53.26 -36.54 26.89
CA MET A 1 -53.13 -35.20 27.47
C MET A 1 -52.57 -34.28 26.39
N GLY A 2 -53.17 -33.12 26.16
CA GLY A 2 -52.71 -32.15 25.15
C GLY A 2 -51.54 -31.30 25.65
N ALA A 3 -50.97 -30.48 24.77
CA ALA A 3 -50.03 -29.45 25.17
C ALA A 3 -50.75 -28.35 25.97
N VAL A 4 -50.08 -27.76 26.96
CA VAL A 4 -50.65 -26.74 27.84
C VAL A 4 -49.80 -25.47 27.75
N TYR A 5 -50.43 -24.33 27.47
CA TYR A 5 -49.79 -23.02 27.54
C TYR A 5 -50.39 -22.21 28.69
N GLU A 6 -49.53 -21.59 29.48
CA GLU A 6 -49.88 -20.71 30.59
C GLU A 6 -49.08 -19.41 30.43
N GLY A 7 -49.72 -18.30 30.07
CA GLY A 7 -49.00 -17.07 29.77
C GLY A 7 -49.87 -15.99 29.14
N SER A 8 -49.20 -14.95 28.66
CA SER A 8 -49.85 -13.78 28.08
C SER A 8 -50.36 -14.04 26.66
N PHE A 9 -51.62 -13.69 26.41
CA PHE A 9 -52.19 -13.63 25.08
C PHE A 9 -52.43 -12.19 24.67
N TYR A 10 -52.17 -11.88 23.39
CA TYR A 10 -52.57 -10.63 22.77
C TYR A 10 -53.16 -10.86 21.39
N ARG A 11 -54.40 -10.41 21.17
CA ARG A 11 -55.16 -10.60 19.93
C ARG A 11 -55.09 -12.04 19.42
N ASP A 12 -55.33 -12.99 20.31
CA ASP A 12 -55.29 -14.45 20.07
C ASP A 12 -53.91 -15.05 19.74
N TYR A 13 -52.84 -14.26 19.81
CA TYR A 13 -51.46 -14.75 19.74
C TYR A 13 -50.88 -14.94 21.14
N ARG A 14 -50.12 -16.01 21.39
CA ARG A 14 -49.21 -16.12 22.52
C ARG A 14 -48.14 -15.04 22.35
N HIS A 15 -48.15 -14.04 23.23
CA HIS A 15 -47.36 -12.82 23.06
C HIS A 15 -46.95 -12.25 24.42
N GLY A 16 -45.65 -12.19 24.69
CA GLY A 16 -45.08 -11.88 26.00
C GLY A 16 -44.65 -13.13 26.76
N GLU A 17 -44.62 -13.06 28.09
CA GLU A 17 -44.11 -14.15 28.93
C GLU A 17 -45.09 -15.31 29.03
N GLY A 18 -44.56 -16.54 29.00
CA GLY A 18 -45.36 -17.73 29.17
C GLY A 18 -44.55 -19.00 29.39
N VAL A 19 -45.29 -20.05 29.77
CA VAL A 19 -44.81 -21.40 29.98
C VAL A 19 -45.58 -22.33 29.06
N TYR A 20 -44.84 -23.08 28.24
CA TYR A 20 -45.41 -24.09 27.35
C TYR A 20 -44.99 -25.48 27.81
N ARG A 21 -45.95 -26.38 28.02
CA ARG A 21 -45.72 -27.76 28.47
C ARG A 21 -46.16 -28.73 27.37
N TRP A 22 -45.24 -29.58 26.92
CA TRP A 22 -45.53 -30.61 25.94
C TRP A 22 -46.10 -31.88 26.62
N PRO A 23 -46.92 -32.68 25.90
CA PRO A 23 -47.43 -33.95 26.41
C PRO A 23 -46.34 -34.93 26.88
N GLY A 24 -45.13 -34.82 26.30
CA GLY A 24 -43.98 -35.65 26.65
C GLY A 24 -43.34 -35.34 28.01
N GLY A 25 -43.78 -34.27 28.71
CA GLY A 25 -43.23 -33.86 30.00
C GLY A 25 -42.17 -32.75 29.92
N SER A 26 -41.67 -32.47 28.71
CA SER A 26 -40.80 -31.30 28.46
C SER A 26 -41.59 -29.99 28.66
N ARG A 27 -40.91 -28.92 29.05
CA ARG A 27 -41.53 -27.58 29.19
C ARG A 27 -40.56 -26.47 28.78
N PHE A 28 -41.09 -25.34 28.32
CA PHE A 28 -40.33 -24.13 27.99
C PHE A 28 -40.87 -22.97 28.81
N VAL A 29 -39.96 -22.17 29.35
CA VAL A 29 -40.25 -20.95 30.12
C VAL A 29 -39.53 -19.80 29.42
N GLY A 30 -40.26 -18.81 28.95
CA GLY A 30 -39.66 -17.68 28.22
C GLY A 30 -40.69 -16.79 27.56
N LYS A 31 -40.24 -15.99 26.59
CA LYS A 31 -41.11 -15.09 25.83
C LYS A 31 -41.58 -15.75 24.54
N PHE A 32 -42.81 -15.40 24.17
CA PHE A 32 -43.47 -15.79 22.94
C PHE A 32 -43.81 -14.55 22.14
N TYR A 33 -43.70 -14.64 20.83
CA TYR A 33 -44.00 -13.57 19.91
C TYR A 33 -44.66 -14.20 18.69
N LEU A 34 -45.87 -13.74 18.35
CA LEU A 34 -46.67 -14.35 17.28
C LEU A 34 -46.78 -15.89 17.36
N ASN A 35 -47.01 -16.43 18.57
CA ASN A 35 -47.06 -17.86 18.83
C ASN A 35 -45.73 -18.62 18.80
N GLU A 36 -44.61 -17.99 18.49
CA GLU A 36 -43.30 -18.64 18.41
C GLU A 36 -42.43 -18.25 19.61
N ARG A 37 -41.50 -19.11 20.04
CA ARG A 37 -40.53 -18.75 21.10
C ARG A 37 -39.56 -17.69 20.59
N GLU A 38 -39.38 -16.63 21.37
CA GLU A 38 -38.62 -15.45 20.98
C GLU A 38 -37.91 -14.83 22.19
N GLY A 39 -36.63 -14.46 22.04
CA GLY A 39 -35.80 -13.92 23.11
C GLY A 39 -35.23 -14.99 24.05
N TYR A 40 -34.70 -14.56 25.19
CA TYR A 40 -34.12 -15.47 26.18
C TYR A 40 -35.17 -16.37 26.84
N GLY A 41 -34.86 -17.65 26.93
CA GLY A 41 -35.73 -18.65 27.57
C GLY A 41 -35.00 -19.92 27.98
N THR A 42 -35.71 -20.75 28.73
CA THR A 42 -35.21 -22.02 29.27
C THR A 42 -36.11 -23.16 28.85
N GLN A 43 -35.54 -24.13 28.15
CA GLN A 43 -36.18 -25.40 27.82
C GLN A 43 -35.74 -26.49 28.80
N TYR A 44 -36.70 -27.14 29.45
CA TYR A 44 -36.51 -28.32 30.28
C TYR A 44 -36.96 -29.54 29.49
N PHE A 45 -36.10 -30.54 29.39
CA PHE A 45 -36.47 -31.79 28.74
C PHE A 45 -36.87 -32.84 29.78
N SER A 46 -37.83 -33.66 29.38
CA SER A 46 -38.21 -34.87 30.10
C SER A 46 -37.26 -36.00 29.72
N ASP A 47 -36.67 -36.63 30.72
CA ASP A 47 -35.76 -37.78 30.58
C ASP A 47 -36.48 -38.90 29.79
N GLY A 48 -36.20 -39.03 28.49
CA GLY A 48 -36.88 -40.03 27.66
C GLY A 48 -36.97 -39.78 26.14
N THR A 49 -36.60 -38.61 25.61
CA THR A 49 -36.47 -38.47 24.14
C THR A 49 -35.11 -38.95 23.68
N VAL A 50 -35.11 -40.10 23.00
CA VAL A 50 -34.00 -40.97 22.54
C VAL A 50 -32.86 -40.27 21.78
N PHE A 51 -32.94 -38.98 21.48
CA PHE A 51 -31.95 -38.29 20.63
C PHE A 51 -31.14 -37.17 21.27
N GLN A 52 -31.48 -36.61 22.43
CA GLN A 52 -30.61 -35.66 23.16
C GLN A 52 -30.90 -35.71 24.67
N VAL A 53 -29.98 -36.27 25.46
CA VAL A 53 -30.09 -36.36 26.95
C VAL A 53 -29.74 -35.02 27.60
N LYS A 54 -30.31 -33.91 27.12
CA LYS A 54 -30.13 -32.58 27.73
C LYS A 54 -31.11 -32.47 28.89
N ALA A 55 -30.68 -32.01 30.06
CA ALA A 55 -31.61 -31.77 31.17
C ALA A 55 -32.28 -30.39 31.05
N VAL A 56 -31.46 -29.38 30.77
CA VAL A 56 -31.87 -27.97 30.70
C VAL A 56 -31.11 -27.26 29.58
N LEU A 57 -31.81 -26.45 28.80
CA LEU A 57 -31.22 -25.64 27.73
C LEU A 57 -31.64 -24.18 27.89
N ASN A 58 -30.69 -23.37 28.32
CA ASN A 58 -30.83 -21.93 28.42
C ASN A 58 -30.32 -21.32 27.13
N GLY A 59 -31.03 -20.38 26.53
CA GLY A 59 -30.52 -19.72 25.34
C GLY A 59 -31.40 -18.62 24.80
N LEU A 60 -30.89 -17.99 23.75
CA LEU A 60 -31.61 -17.02 22.94
C LEU A 60 -32.35 -17.73 21.81
N TYR A 61 -33.66 -17.48 21.69
CA TYR A 61 -34.54 -18.12 20.71
C TYR A 61 -35.06 -17.10 19.69
N HIS A 62 -35.17 -17.54 18.44
CA HIS A 62 -35.83 -16.81 17.37
C HIS A 62 -36.68 -17.78 16.56
N ALA A 63 -37.97 -17.47 16.33
CA ALA A 63 -38.89 -18.28 15.55
C ALA A 63 -38.86 -19.78 15.92
N ASP A 64 -38.95 -20.09 17.22
CA ASP A 64 -38.87 -21.45 17.77
C ASP A 64 -37.52 -22.18 17.63
N GLU A 65 -36.46 -21.56 17.10
CA GLU A 65 -35.12 -22.13 17.02
C GLU A 65 -34.15 -21.46 18.00
N LEU A 66 -33.11 -22.17 18.47
CA LEU A 66 -32.01 -21.50 19.16
C LEU A 66 -31.20 -20.69 18.16
N PHE A 67 -30.96 -19.42 18.49
CA PHE A 67 -30.35 -18.44 17.63
C PHE A 67 -29.54 -17.43 18.47
N GLY A 68 -28.29 -17.78 18.78
CA GLY A 68 -27.41 -16.94 19.60
C GLY A 68 -26.81 -17.67 20.82
N PRO A 69 -26.43 -16.95 21.89
CA PRO A 69 -25.77 -17.54 23.04
C PRO A 69 -26.68 -18.52 23.78
N GLY A 70 -26.09 -19.61 24.26
CA GLY A 70 -26.80 -20.61 25.03
C GLY A 70 -25.92 -21.61 25.77
N VAL A 71 -26.52 -22.26 26.76
CA VAL A 71 -25.92 -23.26 27.65
C VAL A 71 -26.83 -24.48 27.72
N ALA A 72 -26.35 -25.62 27.24
CA ALA A 72 -27.03 -26.90 27.42
C ALA A 72 -26.41 -27.64 28.61
N THR A 73 -27.20 -27.92 29.65
CA THR A 73 -26.77 -28.66 30.85
C THR A 73 -27.31 -30.08 30.81
N TYR A 74 -26.43 -31.05 31.05
CA TYR A 74 -26.72 -32.49 31.07
C TYR A 74 -26.97 -33.00 32.49
N PRO A 75 -27.66 -34.14 32.68
CA PRO A 75 -27.91 -34.72 34.01
C PRO A 75 -26.63 -35.06 34.80
N ASP A 76 -25.52 -35.31 34.11
CA ASP A 76 -24.21 -35.59 34.69
C ASP A 76 -23.44 -34.32 35.09
N GLY A 77 -24.04 -33.13 34.91
CA GLY A 77 -23.44 -31.83 35.23
C GLY A 77 -22.54 -31.27 34.14
N ARG A 78 -22.34 -31.98 33.01
CA ARG A 78 -21.63 -31.41 31.86
C ARG A 78 -22.45 -30.30 31.21
N GLN A 79 -21.75 -29.38 30.55
CA GLN A 79 -22.33 -28.22 29.88
C GLN A 79 -21.71 -28.00 28.50
N ASP A 80 -22.56 -27.86 27.47
CA ASP A 80 -22.16 -27.32 26.18
C ASP A 80 -22.44 -25.82 26.17
N VAL A 81 -21.41 -25.01 25.91
CA VAL A 81 -21.50 -23.54 25.99
C VAL A 81 -20.98 -22.90 24.70
N GLY A 82 -21.78 -22.01 24.13
CA GLY A 82 -21.38 -21.31 22.91
C GLY A 82 -22.53 -20.58 22.21
N LEU A 83 -22.31 -20.27 20.93
CA LEU A 83 -23.35 -19.77 20.03
C LEU A 83 -24.04 -20.93 19.34
N TRP A 84 -25.37 -20.89 19.32
CA TRP A 84 -26.23 -21.95 18.81
C TRP A 84 -26.99 -21.52 17.56
N PHE A 85 -27.13 -22.46 16.64
CA PHE A 85 -28.01 -22.34 15.48
C PHE A 85 -28.74 -23.67 15.26
N ARG A 86 -30.08 -23.66 15.28
CA ARG A 86 -30.93 -24.85 15.04
C ARG A 86 -30.57 -26.06 15.91
N GLY A 87 -30.16 -25.81 17.16
CA GLY A 87 -29.80 -26.86 18.12
C GLY A 87 -28.40 -27.45 17.96
N ARG A 88 -27.57 -26.89 17.09
CA ARG A 88 -26.14 -27.22 16.92
C ARG A 88 -25.27 -26.05 17.38
N LEU A 89 -24.04 -26.35 17.81
CA LEU A 89 -23.05 -25.31 18.13
C LEU A 89 -22.45 -24.75 16.84
N LEU A 90 -22.44 -23.43 16.74
CA LEU A 90 -21.85 -22.67 15.64
C LEU A 90 -20.52 -22.01 16.05
N GLN A 91 -20.35 -21.72 17.35
CA GLN A 91 -19.10 -21.20 17.91
C GLN A 91 -18.89 -21.70 19.33
N LEU A 92 -17.67 -22.15 19.65
CA LEU A 92 -17.26 -22.56 21.00
C LEU A 92 -16.96 -21.35 21.87
N CYS A 93 -17.24 -21.47 23.18
CA CYS A 93 -16.92 -20.44 24.17
C CYS A 93 -15.44 -20.45 24.63
N HIS A 94 -14.52 -21.01 23.85
CA HIS A 94 -13.09 -21.00 24.13
C HIS A 94 -12.27 -21.17 22.85
N ARG A 95 -11.00 -20.73 22.86
CA ARG A 95 -10.08 -20.87 21.72
C ARG A 95 -9.28 -22.16 21.80
N LEU A 96 -8.98 -22.75 20.65
CA LEU A 96 -8.19 -23.97 20.58
C LEU A 96 -6.70 -23.67 20.38
N PRO A 97 -5.78 -24.48 20.93
CA PRO A 97 -4.33 -24.24 20.82
C PRO A 97 -3.77 -24.47 19.40
N VAL A 98 -4.56 -25.04 18.49
CA VAL A 98 -4.20 -25.30 17.09
C VAL A 98 -4.57 -24.15 16.14
N GLU A 99 -5.03 -23.01 16.68
CA GLU A 99 -5.45 -21.86 15.89
C GLU A 99 -4.28 -21.25 15.10
N PHE A 100 -4.51 -20.90 13.83
CA PHE A 100 -3.62 -20.05 13.06
C PHE A 100 -3.77 -18.61 13.59
N LYS A 101 -2.66 -17.99 14.00
CA LYS A 101 -2.66 -16.58 14.40
C LYS A 101 -1.83 -15.78 13.43
N LEU A 102 -2.39 -14.69 12.93
CA LEU A 102 -1.63 -13.78 12.11
C LEU A 102 -0.43 -13.18 12.88
N ARG A 103 -0.57 -13.00 14.20
CA ARG A 103 0.48 -12.44 15.07
C ARG A 103 1.79 -13.22 15.08
N ASP A 104 1.75 -14.50 14.70
CA ASP A 104 2.94 -15.36 14.65
C ASP A 104 3.84 -15.03 13.44
N PHE A 105 3.37 -14.17 12.52
CA PHE A 105 4.07 -13.78 11.30
C PHE A 105 4.40 -12.27 11.33
N PRO A 106 5.49 -11.85 12.01
CA PRO A 106 5.86 -10.44 12.22
C PRO A 106 5.95 -9.61 10.95
N GLU A 107 6.30 -10.21 9.81
CA GLU A 107 6.30 -9.56 8.49
C GLU A 107 4.90 -9.10 8.03
N PHE A 108 3.85 -9.77 8.51
CA PHE A 108 2.46 -9.35 8.34
C PHE A 108 1.93 -8.63 9.57
N THR A 109 2.50 -8.82 10.77
CA THR A 109 2.11 -8.08 11.99
C THR A 109 2.67 -6.66 12.04
N THR A 110 3.81 -6.38 11.40
CA THR A 110 4.42 -5.03 11.25
C THR A 110 3.61 -4.10 10.37
N LEU A 111 2.66 -4.65 9.60
CA LEU A 111 1.59 -3.90 8.95
C LEU A 111 0.61 -3.29 9.96
N PHE A 112 0.66 -3.66 11.24
CA PHE A 112 -0.33 -3.25 12.24
C PHE A 112 0.31 -2.63 13.49
N ALA A 113 -0.24 -1.49 13.91
CA ALA A 113 -0.17 -1.09 15.31
C ALA A 113 -1.19 -1.95 16.10
N PRO A 114 -0.90 -2.37 17.34
CA PRO A 114 -1.99 -2.74 18.24
C PRO A 114 -2.90 -1.51 18.33
N ALA A 115 -4.19 -1.67 18.03
CA ALA A 115 -5.16 -0.62 18.31
C ALA A 115 -4.91 -0.12 19.73
N GLN A 116 -4.55 1.16 19.89
CA GLN A 116 -4.46 1.75 21.21
C GLN A 116 -5.82 1.50 21.87
N GLU A 117 -5.79 0.80 23.00
CA GLU A 117 -6.90 0.77 23.96
C GLU A 117 -7.15 2.23 24.37
N GLY A 118 -8.02 2.91 23.62
CA GLY A 118 -8.48 4.25 23.94
C GLY A 118 -9.23 4.21 25.26
N LEU A 119 -8.82 5.09 26.16
CA LEU A 119 -9.43 5.40 27.46
C LEU A 119 -10.94 5.10 27.55
N PRO A 120 -11.41 4.37 28.58
CA PRO A 120 -12.81 3.97 28.67
C PRO A 120 -13.70 5.16 29.06
N GLY A 121 -14.47 5.66 28.09
CA GLY A 121 -15.78 6.23 28.39
C GLY A 121 -16.76 5.11 28.80
N PRO A 122 -17.92 5.42 29.41
CA PRO A 122 -18.87 4.41 29.88
C PRO A 122 -19.57 3.78 28.68
N SER A 123 -18.89 2.82 28.05
CA SER A 123 -19.35 2.09 26.89
C SER A 123 -19.50 0.62 27.27
N ASP A 124 -20.74 0.15 27.11
CA ASP A 124 -21.28 -1.17 27.40
C ASP A 124 -20.28 -2.33 27.10
N PRO A 125 -19.89 -3.16 28.09
CA PRO A 125 -18.97 -4.28 27.90
C PRO A 125 -19.49 -5.38 26.96
N HIS A 126 -20.76 -5.31 26.55
CA HIS A 126 -21.35 -6.16 25.51
C HIS A 126 -21.02 -5.73 24.08
N LEU A 127 -20.32 -4.61 23.91
CA LEU A 127 -19.85 -4.06 22.64
C LEU A 127 -18.34 -3.91 22.70
N ARG A 128 -17.59 -4.99 22.40
CA ARG A 128 -16.27 -4.76 21.79
C ARG A 128 -16.53 -4.29 20.36
N PRO A 129 -16.06 -3.09 19.96
CA PRO A 129 -16.09 -2.69 18.57
C PRO A 129 -15.02 -3.51 17.84
N HIS A 130 -15.41 -4.68 17.34
CA HIS A 130 -14.62 -5.35 16.32
C HIS A 130 -14.95 -4.69 14.98
N GLY A 131 -14.12 -3.70 14.64
CA GLY A 131 -13.82 -3.20 13.30
C GLY A 131 -15.01 -2.98 12.37
N GLU A 132 -15.41 -1.71 12.24
CA GLU A 132 -15.92 -1.20 10.98
C GLU A 132 -15.02 -1.69 9.85
N LEU A 133 -15.50 -2.56 8.97
CA LEU A 133 -14.91 -2.80 7.65
C LEU A 133 -15.75 -3.69 6.74
N LEU A 134 -17.07 -3.62 6.79
CA LEU A 134 -17.91 -4.18 5.73
C LEU A 134 -19.14 -3.30 5.54
N GLU A 135 -19.07 -2.43 4.54
CA GLU A 135 -20.20 -2.04 3.70
C GLU A 135 -19.70 -1.09 2.61
N ASP A 136 -19.45 -1.64 1.42
CA ASP A 136 -19.85 -0.94 0.20
C ASP A 136 -20.13 -1.99 -0.88
N GLN A 137 -21.37 -2.46 -0.90
CA GLN A 137 -21.95 -3.15 -2.05
C GLN A 137 -23.17 -2.36 -2.49
N SER A 138 -22.89 -1.29 -3.23
CA SER A 138 -23.88 -0.69 -4.11
C SER A 138 -24.21 -1.67 -5.25
N PHE A 139 -25.25 -2.46 -5.06
CA PHE A 139 -26.01 -3.05 -6.17
C PHE A 139 -27.43 -2.51 -6.11
N MET A 140 -27.67 -1.46 -6.90
CA MET A 140 -29.02 -0.99 -7.19
C MET A 140 -29.76 -2.05 -7.99
N PHE A 141 -30.73 -2.71 -7.36
CA PHE A 141 -31.84 -3.33 -8.07
C PHE A 141 -33.06 -2.40 -8.07
N PRO A 142 -33.81 -2.33 -9.17
CA PRO A 142 -34.83 -1.31 -9.37
C PRO A 142 -35.98 -1.45 -8.37
N HIS A 143 -36.45 -0.29 -7.91
CA HIS A 143 -37.60 -0.16 -7.03
C HIS A 143 -38.83 -0.85 -7.64
N GLY A 144 -39.37 -1.88 -6.96
CA GLY A 144 -40.73 -2.33 -7.26
C GLY A 144 -41.10 -3.80 -7.04
N THR A 145 -40.19 -4.71 -6.70
CA THR A 145 -40.57 -6.13 -6.50
C THR A 145 -40.42 -6.57 -5.06
N ARG A 146 -41.52 -6.43 -4.32
CA ARG A 146 -41.75 -7.04 -3.00
C ARG A 146 -41.86 -8.57 -3.20
N GLY A 147 -40.73 -9.25 -3.15
CA GLY A 147 -40.62 -10.70 -3.26
C GLY A 147 -41.23 -11.38 -2.03
N SER A 148 -42.03 -12.41 -2.27
CA SER A 148 -42.93 -13.03 -1.31
C SER A 148 -42.21 -13.87 -0.24
N SER A 149 -42.72 -13.75 0.98
CA SER A 149 -42.56 -14.59 2.17
C SER A 149 -42.09 -16.02 1.94
N THR A 150 -41.02 -16.42 2.65
CA THR A 150 -40.69 -17.82 2.93
C THR A 150 -40.65 -18.10 4.44
N ALA A 151 -41.60 -17.55 5.20
CA ALA A 151 -41.90 -18.03 6.55
C ALA A 151 -43.15 -18.92 6.48
N SER A 152 -43.04 -20.15 6.97
CA SER A 152 -44.01 -21.25 6.80
C SER A 152 -45.33 -21.09 7.57
N ASN A 153 -45.70 -19.89 8.00
CA ASN A 153 -46.97 -19.62 8.68
C ASN A 153 -47.77 -18.57 7.88
N ASN A 154 -48.64 -19.07 7.01
CA ASN A 154 -49.58 -18.31 6.18
C ASN A 154 -50.71 -17.67 7.00
N LEU A 155 -50.39 -16.73 7.89
CA LEU A 155 -51.34 -15.73 8.37
C LEU A 155 -50.66 -14.37 8.27
N SER A 156 -50.97 -13.64 7.20
CA SER A 156 -50.46 -12.28 6.97
C SER A 156 -51.03 -11.35 8.04
N VAL A 157 -50.28 -11.17 9.12
CA VAL A 157 -50.51 -10.12 10.11
C VAL A 157 -50.46 -8.77 9.37
N SER A 158 -51.47 -7.92 9.52
CA SER A 158 -51.44 -6.60 8.87
C SER A 158 -50.28 -5.77 9.42
N PRO A 159 -49.65 -4.88 8.62
CA PRO A 159 -48.54 -4.03 9.08
C PRO A 159 -48.89 -3.20 10.32
N GLU A 160 -50.15 -2.77 10.46
CA GLU A 160 -50.66 -2.04 11.60
C GLU A 160 -50.70 -2.90 12.87
N LEU A 161 -51.23 -4.13 12.76
CA LEU A 161 -51.26 -5.10 13.85
C LEU A 161 -49.84 -5.51 14.25
N ARG A 162 -48.93 -5.63 13.28
CA ARG A 162 -47.52 -5.94 13.48
C ARG A 162 -46.83 -4.85 14.31
N ALA A 163 -46.93 -3.59 13.89
CA ALA A 163 -46.34 -2.47 14.62
C ALA A 163 -46.88 -2.34 16.06
N GLU A 164 -48.15 -2.68 16.27
CA GLU A 164 -48.77 -2.71 17.59
C GLU A 164 -48.22 -3.84 18.48
N LEU A 165 -48.07 -5.04 17.92
CA LEU A 165 -47.44 -6.19 18.60
C LEU A 165 -45.98 -5.90 18.97
N ASP A 166 -45.23 -5.25 18.08
CA ASP A 166 -43.82 -4.90 18.25
C ASP A 166 -43.64 -3.88 19.37
N ARG A 167 -44.44 -2.82 19.36
CA ARG A 167 -44.44 -1.81 20.43
C ARG A 167 -44.72 -2.42 21.79
N ARG A 168 -45.57 -3.45 21.84
CA ARG A 168 -45.91 -4.14 23.10
C ARG A 168 -44.82 -5.12 23.56
N PHE A 169 -44.08 -5.71 22.63
CA PHE A 169 -43.04 -6.69 22.94
C PHE A 169 -41.66 -6.06 23.22
N PHE A 170 -41.30 -5.04 22.44
CA PHE A 170 -40.01 -4.36 22.47
C PHE A 170 -40.05 -2.97 23.15
N GLY A 171 -41.24 -2.37 23.31
CA GLY A 171 -41.42 -1.03 23.91
C GLY A 171 -41.40 0.12 22.90
N GLU A 172 -41.37 1.37 23.40
CA GLU A 172 -41.43 2.61 22.58
C GLU A 172 -40.19 2.85 21.71
N ARG A 173 -39.07 2.16 21.96
CA ARG A 173 -37.85 2.29 21.16
C ARG A 173 -37.89 1.55 19.81
N GLY A 174 -39.02 0.93 19.46
CA GLY A 174 -39.26 0.33 18.14
C GLY A 174 -38.48 -0.96 17.93
N GLY A 175 -39.15 -2.02 17.46
CA GLY A 175 -38.45 -3.09 16.78
C GLY A 175 -37.83 -2.51 15.51
N ASP A 176 -36.52 -2.67 15.34
CA ASP A 176 -35.88 -2.46 14.04
C ASP A 176 -36.67 -3.22 12.94
N PRO A 177 -36.64 -2.74 11.68
CA PRO A 177 -37.33 -3.40 10.58
C PRO A 177 -37.02 -4.91 10.55
N ASP A 178 -37.98 -5.70 10.06
CA ASP A 178 -37.87 -7.17 9.94
C ASP A 178 -36.46 -7.56 9.45
N GLU A 179 -35.89 -8.61 10.03
CA GLU A 179 -34.59 -9.14 9.60
C GLU A 179 -34.58 -9.22 8.08
N ASP A 180 -33.66 -8.50 7.43
CA ASP A 180 -33.44 -8.69 6.01
C ASP A 180 -32.90 -10.12 5.84
N PRO A 181 -33.67 -11.06 5.26
CA PRO A 181 -33.20 -12.43 5.10
C PRO A 181 -31.98 -12.50 4.17
N ALA A 182 -31.64 -11.42 3.46
CA ALA A 182 -30.42 -11.31 2.67
C ALA A 182 -29.14 -11.09 3.51
N LEU A 183 -29.25 -10.72 4.80
CA LEU A 183 -28.07 -10.52 5.66
C LEU A 183 -27.38 -11.85 6.03
N PRO A 184 -26.04 -11.87 6.16
CA PRO A 184 -25.30 -13.04 6.62
C PRO A 184 -25.77 -13.56 7.99
N LEU A 185 -25.72 -14.90 8.19
CA LEU A 185 -26.24 -15.58 9.39
C LEU A 185 -25.72 -14.99 10.71
N LEU A 186 -24.40 -14.75 10.80
CA LEU A 186 -23.78 -14.20 12.00
C LEU A 186 -24.20 -12.75 12.26
N GLN A 187 -24.47 -11.95 11.21
CA GLN A 187 -24.93 -10.58 11.35
C GLN A 187 -26.35 -10.56 11.91
N ARG A 188 -27.25 -11.35 11.32
CA ARG A 188 -28.61 -11.54 11.84
C ARG A 188 -28.61 -11.97 13.30
N MET A 189 -27.72 -12.91 13.66
CA MET A 189 -27.56 -13.36 15.04
C MET A 189 -27.11 -12.25 15.98
N ARG A 190 -26.16 -11.39 15.55
CA ARG A 190 -25.72 -10.23 16.32
C ARG A 190 -26.84 -9.22 16.54
N ASP A 191 -27.58 -8.88 15.50
CA ASP A 191 -28.70 -7.94 15.57
C ASP A 191 -29.77 -8.47 16.53
N HIS A 192 -30.04 -9.78 16.47
CA HIS A 192 -30.96 -10.45 17.38
C HIS A 192 -30.46 -10.44 18.84
N ILE A 193 -29.18 -10.69 19.09
CA ILE A 193 -28.56 -10.58 20.43
C ILE A 193 -28.71 -9.15 20.97
N HIS A 194 -28.41 -8.15 20.14
CA HIS A 194 -28.51 -6.74 20.51
C HIS A 194 -29.96 -6.35 20.84
N ARG A 195 -30.93 -6.81 20.05
CA ARG A 195 -32.37 -6.57 20.27
C ARG A 195 -32.86 -7.04 21.63
N HIS A 196 -32.27 -8.10 22.18
CA HIS A 196 -32.66 -8.68 23.48
C HIS A 196 -31.69 -8.39 24.64
N ARG A 197 -30.63 -7.60 24.44
CA ARG A 197 -29.51 -7.43 25.40
C ARG A 197 -29.92 -7.06 26.84
N PHE A 198 -30.89 -6.16 27.01
CA PHE A 198 -31.31 -5.70 28.35
C PHE A 198 -31.99 -6.78 29.20
N LYS A 199 -32.42 -7.88 28.58
CA LYS A 199 -33.01 -9.02 29.29
C LYS A 199 -31.94 -10.00 29.78
N ALA A 200 -30.70 -9.89 29.30
CA ALA A 200 -29.61 -10.79 29.66
C ALA A 200 -29.17 -10.64 31.12
N GLU A 201 -29.25 -9.42 31.68
CA GLU A 201 -28.84 -9.12 33.07
C GLU A 201 -29.72 -9.79 34.13
N ALA A 202 -30.96 -10.15 33.78
CA ALA A 202 -31.92 -10.76 34.69
C ALA A 202 -31.86 -12.30 34.70
N LEU A 203 -30.92 -12.91 33.95
CA LEU A 203 -30.81 -14.36 33.81
C LEU A 203 -29.87 -14.96 34.86
N ASP A 204 -30.17 -16.19 35.28
CA ASP A 204 -29.35 -16.95 36.24
C ASP A 204 -28.01 -17.44 35.66
N TRP A 205 -27.76 -17.25 34.36
CA TRP A 205 -26.56 -17.69 33.67
C TRP A 205 -25.87 -16.54 32.94
N ASP A 206 -24.55 -16.60 32.90
CA ASP A 206 -23.70 -15.48 32.47
C ASP A 206 -23.61 -15.38 30.95
N VAL A 207 -24.54 -14.66 30.33
CA VAL A 207 -24.53 -14.39 28.88
C VAL A 207 -23.28 -13.61 28.46
N ALA A 208 -22.80 -12.69 29.31
CA ALA A 208 -21.59 -11.91 29.04
C ALA A 208 -20.36 -12.82 28.93
N ALA A 209 -20.26 -13.84 29.78
CA ALA A 209 -19.21 -14.84 29.70
C ALA A 209 -19.25 -15.63 28.39
N VAL A 210 -20.43 -16.02 27.91
CA VAL A 210 -20.56 -16.71 26.60
C VAL A 210 -20.10 -15.80 25.45
N LEU A 211 -20.53 -14.55 25.43
CA LEU A 211 -20.17 -13.59 24.37
C LEU A 211 -18.69 -13.16 24.41
N SER A 212 -18.06 -13.20 25.58
CA SER A 212 -16.64 -12.89 25.76
C SER A 212 -15.71 -14.12 25.64
N ASN A 213 -16.26 -15.30 25.33
CA ASN A 213 -15.53 -16.57 25.28
C ASN A 213 -14.85 -16.95 26.62
N ALA A 214 -15.50 -16.63 27.74
CA ALA A 214 -15.02 -16.96 29.08
C ALA A 214 -15.66 -18.26 29.59
N ARG A 215 -15.01 -19.40 29.31
CA ARG A 215 -15.53 -20.73 29.64
C ARG A 215 -15.40 -21.13 31.11
N ASP A 216 -14.56 -20.43 31.89
CA ASP A 216 -14.14 -20.80 33.26
C ASP A 216 -15.30 -20.85 34.27
N ARG A 217 -16.41 -20.18 33.98
CA ARG A 217 -17.59 -20.07 34.87
C ARG A 217 -18.59 -21.20 34.71
N PHE A 218 -18.38 -22.11 33.76
CA PHE A 218 -19.32 -23.17 33.40
C PHE A 218 -18.76 -24.57 33.75
N GLY A 219 -19.64 -25.56 33.88
CA GLY A 219 -19.32 -26.96 34.20
C GLY A 219 -18.46 -27.67 33.14
N PRO A 220 -18.05 -28.94 33.34
CA PRO A 220 -17.20 -29.67 32.40
C PRO A 220 -17.83 -29.74 31.00
N ARG A 221 -17.00 -29.90 29.95
CA ARG A 221 -17.45 -29.87 28.55
C ARG A 221 -18.46 -30.97 28.27
N GLY A 222 -19.53 -30.62 27.57
CA GLY A 222 -20.53 -31.56 27.10
C GLY A 222 -20.12 -32.26 25.80
N PRO A 223 -20.93 -33.24 25.37
CA PRO A 223 -20.65 -34.05 24.18
C PRO A 223 -20.65 -33.25 22.87
N LEU A 224 -21.42 -32.16 22.74
CA LEU A 224 -21.42 -31.36 21.50
C LEU A 224 -20.18 -30.47 21.43
N GLU A 225 -19.74 -29.92 22.57
CA GLU A 225 -18.48 -29.18 22.68
C GLU A 225 -17.30 -30.12 22.38
N GLU A 226 -17.23 -31.28 23.02
CA GLU A 226 -16.19 -32.29 22.75
C GLU A 226 -16.17 -32.76 21.29
N GLY A 227 -17.34 -33.04 20.69
CA GLY A 227 -17.45 -33.43 19.28
C GLY A 227 -16.99 -32.33 18.32
N SER A 228 -17.34 -31.08 18.62
CA SER A 228 -16.93 -29.92 17.82
C SER A 228 -15.42 -29.68 17.88
N GLU A 229 -14.80 -29.84 19.06
CA GLU A 229 -13.35 -29.78 19.19
C GLU A 229 -12.65 -30.91 18.44
N GLN A 230 -13.17 -32.13 18.54
CA GLN A 230 -12.63 -33.28 17.81
C GLN A 230 -12.69 -33.09 16.30
N LEU A 231 -13.71 -32.38 15.78
CA LEU A 231 -13.79 -32.03 14.37
C LEU A 231 -12.63 -31.12 13.95
N ILE A 232 -12.39 -30.03 14.69
CA ILE A 232 -11.33 -29.06 14.37
C ILE A 232 -9.94 -29.71 14.52
N LEU A 233 -9.70 -30.46 15.61
CA LEU A 233 -8.44 -31.16 15.85
C LEU A 233 -8.19 -32.29 14.85
N GLY A 234 -9.24 -33.05 14.49
CA GLY A 234 -9.18 -34.09 13.48
C GLY A 234 -8.81 -33.53 12.11
N ALA A 235 -9.39 -32.38 11.75
CA ALA A 235 -9.08 -31.68 10.51
C ALA A 235 -7.64 -31.16 10.48
N SER A 236 -7.12 -30.62 11.59
CA SER A 236 -5.71 -30.19 11.71
C SER A 236 -4.72 -31.34 11.50
N ARG A 237 -5.07 -32.54 11.96
CA ARG A 237 -4.22 -33.75 11.84
C ARG A 237 -4.34 -34.46 10.49
N GLY A 238 -5.32 -34.10 9.67
CA GLY A 238 -5.61 -34.80 8.42
C GLY A 238 -6.33 -36.15 8.62
N ASP A 239 -6.95 -36.39 9.79
CA ASP A 239 -7.68 -37.64 10.04
C ASP A 239 -9.07 -37.61 9.41
N ARG A 240 -9.12 -37.90 8.11
CA ARG A 240 -10.36 -37.96 7.32
C ARG A 240 -11.41 -38.91 7.90
N GLN A 241 -11.02 -40.02 8.54
CA GLN A 241 -11.97 -40.97 9.11
C GLN A 241 -12.57 -40.50 10.43
N SER A 242 -11.78 -39.80 11.26
CA SER A 242 -12.31 -39.13 12.44
C SER A 242 -13.31 -38.04 12.05
N VAL A 243 -12.93 -37.15 11.12
CA VAL A 243 -13.81 -36.08 10.60
C VAL A 243 -15.11 -36.64 10.04
N ARG A 244 -15.03 -37.72 9.23
CA ARG A 244 -16.23 -38.38 8.67
C ARG A 244 -17.15 -38.92 9.75
N ARG A 245 -16.62 -39.56 10.80
CA ARG A 245 -17.42 -40.11 11.90
C ARG A 245 -18.13 -39.00 12.67
N THR A 246 -17.43 -37.91 12.98
CA THR A 246 -18.00 -36.78 13.72
C THR A 246 -19.14 -36.09 12.97
N LEU A 247 -19.06 -36.02 11.62
CA LEU A 247 -20.11 -35.40 10.79
C LEU A 247 -21.24 -36.36 10.40
N GLN A 248 -21.04 -37.67 10.52
CA GLN A 248 -22.01 -38.68 10.08
C GLN A 248 -23.34 -38.63 10.86
N ASP A 249 -23.27 -38.31 12.15
CA ASP A 249 -24.45 -38.26 13.03
C ASP A 249 -25.25 -36.94 12.86
N GLY A 250 -24.72 -35.96 12.12
CA GLY A 250 -25.36 -34.67 11.87
C GLY A 250 -25.50 -33.77 13.11
N THR A 251 -24.92 -34.17 14.24
CA THR A 251 -24.99 -33.46 15.54
C THR A 251 -24.09 -32.23 15.59
N VAL A 252 -22.91 -32.30 14.96
CA VAL A 252 -21.94 -31.21 14.89
C VAL A 252 -22.13 -30.42 13.60
N HIS A 253 -22.07 -29.09 13.67
CA HIS A 253 -22.13 -28.24 12.49
C HIS A 253 -20.77 -28.23 11.76
N PRO A 254 -20.70 -28.38 10.43
CA PRO A 254 -19.43 -28.38 9.69
C PRO A 254 -18.65 -27.07 9.86
N ASP A 255 -19.36 -25.94 9.92
CA ASP A 255 -18.78 -24.60 10.14
C ASP A 255 -18.60 -24.22 11.61
N VAL A 256 -18.55 -25.17 12.54
CA VAL A 256 -18.26 -24.82 13.93
C VAL A 256 -16.88 -24.15 14.03
N GLY A 257 -16.86 -22.97 14.65
CA GLY A 257 -15.63 -22.23 14.94
C GLY A 257 -15.25 -22.34 16.41
N ASP A 258 -13.97 -22.19 16.71
CA ASP A 258 -13.54 -21.92 18.09
C ASP A 258 -13.94 -20.49 18.53
N GLY A 259 -13.52 -20.06 19.73
CA GLY A 259 -13.82 -18.73 20.24
C GLY A 259 -13.29 -17.57 19.39
N GLY A 260 -12.34 -17.82 18.48
CA GLY A 260 -11.83 -16.86 17.48
C GLY A 260 -12.47 -17.01 16.10
N GLY A 261 -13.40 -17.96 15.92
CA GLY A 261 -13.99 -18.29 14.62
C GLY A 261 -13.11 -19.19 13.74
N TYR A 262 -12.07 -19.82 14.29
CA TYR A 262 -11.21 -20.74 13.55
C TYR A 262 -11.94 -22.07 13.31
N THR A 263 -12.20 -22.39 12.04
CA THR A 263 -13.02 -23.54 11.65
C THR A 263 -12.19 -24.79 11.29
N ALA A 264 -12.87 -25.94 11.21
CA ALA A 264 -12.25 -27.17 10.73
C ALA A 264 -11.70 -27.05 9.29
N LEU A 265 -12.37 -26.29 8.43
CA LEU A 265 -11.91 -26.04 7.05
C LEU A 265 -10.59 -25.26 7.04
N MET A 266 -10.47 -24.21 7.85
CA MET A 266 -9.23 -23.45 8.00
C MET A 266 -8.10 -24.33 8.55
N ALA A 267 -8.39 -25.17 9.56
CA ALA A 267 -7.42 -26.11 10.12
C ALA A 267 -6.89 -27.11 9.10
N ALA A 268 -7.76 -27.65 8.23
CA ALA A 268 -7.35 -28.52 7.14
C ALA A 268 -6.53 -27.77 6.07
N ALA A 269 -6.94 -26.55 5.71
CA ALA A 269 -6.29 -25.72 4.69
C ALA A 269 -4.87 -25.29 5.08
N VAL A 270 -4.69 -24.77 6.30
CA VAL A 270 -3.38 -24.35 6.84
C VAL A 270 -2.37 -25.50 6.88
N ASN A 271 -2.86 -26.73 7.04
CA ASN A 271 -2.06 -27.95 7.11
C ASN A 271 -2.04 -28.76 5.79
N CYS A 272 -2.60 -28.22 4.70
CA CYS A 272 -2.60 -28.82 3.35
C CYS A 272 -3.30 -30.19 3.23
N HIS A 273 -4.32 -30.46 4.04
CA HIS A 273 -5.08 -31.72 4.03
C HIS A 273 -6.23 -31.68 3.01
N ASN A 274 -5.87 -31.75 1.73
CA ASN A 274 -6.79 -31.61 0.59
C ASN A 274 -7.98 -32.60 0.61
N ASP A 275 -7.75 -33.82 1.08
CA ASP A 275 -8.79 -34.84 1.20
C ASP A 275 -9.81 -34.54 2.31
N VAL A 276 -9.37 -33.94 3.42
CA VAL A 276 -10.26 -33.45 4.48
C VAL A 276 -11.04 -32.22 4.01
N ILE A 277 -10.39 -31.30 3.30
CA ILE A 277 -11.05 -30.12 2.70
C ILE A 277 -12.21 -30.56 1.81
N GLN A 278 -11.96 -31.50 0.90
CA GLN A 278 -13.03 -32.03 0.04
C GLN A 278 -14.19 -32.63 0.85
N LEU A 279 -13.88 -33.43 1.88
CA LEU A 279 -14.92 -34.03 2.73
C LEU A 279 -15.75 -32.95 3.46
N LEU A 280 -15.11 -31.91 4.01
CA LEU A 280 -15.80 -30.83 4.70
C LEU A 280 -16.72 -30.04 3.76
N LEU A 281 -16.25 -29.74 2.55
CA LEU A 281 -17.05 -29.07 1.53
C LEU A 281 -18.20 -29.95 1.03
N ASP A 282 -17.99 -31.25 0.86
CA ASP A 282 -19.05 -32.21 0.52
C ASP A 282 -20.12 -32.30 1.64
N CYS A 283 -19.73 -32.04 2.89
CA CYS A 283 -20.63 -31.94 4.04
C CYS A 283 -21.28 -30.55 4.20
N GLY A 284 -21.05 -29.62 3.28
CA GLY A 284 -21.68 -28.30 3.27
C GLY A 284 -20.97 -27.23 4.10
N ALA A 285 -19.66 -27.37 4.36
CA ALA A 285 -18.86 -26.31 4.97
C ALA A 285 -18.80 -25.06 4.06
N GLU A 286 -18.96 -23.88 4.65
CA GLU A 286 -18.86 -22.58 3.99
C GLU A 286 -17.40 -22.24 3.69
N VAL A 287 -17.06 -22.21 2.39
CA VAL A 287 -15.68 -21.94 1.92
C VAL A 287 -15.17 -20.53 2.26
N ASN A 288 -16.07 -19.55 2.31
CA ASN A 288 -15.75 -18.12 2.51
C ASN A 288 -15.98 -17.66 3.96
N LYS A 289 -16.08 -18.58 4.91
CA LYS A 289 -16.19 -18.21 6.33
C LYS A 289 -14.89 -17.55 6.81
N VAL A 290 -15.01 -16.49 7.61
CA VAL A 290 -13.88 -15.72 8.16
C VAL A 290 -13.82 -15.81 9.68
N THR A 291 -12.60 -15.71 10.22
CA THR A 291 -12.36 -15.59 11.66
C THR A 291 -12.82 -14.23 12.19
N ALA A 292 -12.79 -14.04 13.51
CA ALA A 292 -12.99 -12.74 14.15
C ALA A 292 -11.95 -11.68 13.71
N GLU A 293 -10.79 -12.11 13.21
CA GLU A 293 -9.75 -11.24 12.62
C GLU A 293 -10.01 -10.94 11.13
N GLY A 294 -11.06 -11.51 10.52
CA GLY A 294 -11.40 -11.30 9.11
C GLY A 294 -10.63 -12.20 8.12
N VAL A 295 -9.95 -13.24 8.63
CA VAL A 295 -9.11 -14.14 7.82
C VAL A 295 -9.93 -15.34 7.33
N SER A 296 -9.94 -15.57 6.02
CA SER A 296 -10.52 -16.75 5.37
C SER A 296 -9.49 -17.87 5.25
N ALA A 297 -9.94 -19.09 4.93
CA ALA A 297 -9.04 -20.21 4.66
C ALA A 297 -8.04 -19.88 3.51
N LEU A 298 -8.52 -19.24 2.45
CA LEU A 298 -7.71 -18.82 1.31
C LEU A 298 -6.65 -17.78 1.71
N ALA A 299 -7.04 -16.76 2.49
CA ALA A 299 -6.12 -15.73 2.97
C ALA A 299 -5.02 -16.31 3.86
N ALA A 300 -5.37 -17.22 4.78
CA ALA A 300 -4.39 -17.91 5.62
C ALA A 300 -3.38 -18.71 4.79
N CYS A 301 -3.83 -19.42 3.74
CA CYS A 301 -2.94 -20.14 2.84
C CYS A 301 -2.00 -19.20 2.07
N HIS A 302 -2.46 -18.04 1.60
CA HIS A 302 -1.61 -17.05 0.93
C HIS A 302 -0.56 -16.44 1.87
N VAL A 303 -0.94 -16.11 3.11
CA VAL A 303 0.01 -15.64 4.14
C VAL A 303 1.12 -16.68 4.36
N LEU A 304 0.75 -17.95 4.52
CA LEU A 304 1.71 -19.04 4.69
C LEU A 304 2.59 -19.30 3.47
N TYR A 305 2.04 -19.10 2.27
CA TYR A 305 2.77 -19.29 1.01
C TYR A 305 3.82 -18.19 0.80
N TYR A 306 3.55 -16.95 1.24
CA TYR A 306 4.42 -15.78 1.06
C TYR A 306 5.24 -15.35 2.28
N SER A 307 5.19 -16.06 3.41
CA SER A 307 5.88 -15.71 4.67
C SER A 307 7.39 -15.45 4.56
N THR A 308 8.03 -15.94 3.50
CA THR A 308 9.48 -15.77 3.25
C THR A 308 9.78 -15.12 1.89
N GLY A 309 8.76 -14.69 1.15
CA GLY A 309 8.83 -14.42 -0.28
C GLY A 309 8.89 -12.95 -0.72
N PHE A 310 8.75 -11.99 0.18
CA PHE A 310 8.73 -10.58 -0.22
C PHE A 310 10.13 -10.09 -0.60
N GLN A 311 10.29 -9.74 -1.88
CA GLN A 311 11.44 -9.00 -2.39
C GLN A 311 11.39 -7.57 -1.83
N PRO A 312 12.53 -6.90 -1.55
CA PRO A 312 12.52 -5.48 -1.21
C PRO A 312 12.07 -4.65 -2.42
N HIS A 313 10.91 -4.01 -2.33
CA HIS A 313 10.37 -3.17 -3.41
C HIS A 313 10.91 -1.75 -3.34
N THR A 314 10.94 -1.04 -4.47
CA THR A 314 11.29 0.40 -4.54
C THR A 314 10.34 1.28 -3.73
N THR A 315 9.09 0.85 -3.48
CA THR A 315 8.17 1.55 -2.57
C THR A 315 8.62 1.50 -1.11
N ASP A 316 9.44 0.53 -0.71
CA ASP A 316 10.04 0.47 0.63
C ASP A 316 11.32 1.34 0.71
N LYS A 317 11.89 1.74 -0.43
CA LYS A 317 13.05 2.65 -0.54
C LYS A 317 12.68 4.14 -0.55
N CYS A 318 11.42 4.49 -0.29
CA CYS A 318 10.99 5.91 -0.15
C CYS A 318 11.48 6.57 1.16
N HIS A 319 12.64 6.16 1.68
CA HIS A 319 13.43 6.87 2.68
C HIS A 319 14.93 6.73 2.36
N PRO A 320 15.74 7.73 2.75
CA PRO A 320 16.96 8.09 2.05
C PRO A 320 18.02 7.00 2.18
N VAL A 321 18.65 6.67 1.05
CA VAL A 321 20.09 6.39 1.08
C VAL A 321 20.72 7.67 1.62
N GLU A 322 21.32 7.60 2.81
CA GLU A 322 22.19 8.67 3.31
C GLU A 322 23.31 8.86 2.29
N THR A 323 23.11 9.76 1.34
CA THR A 323 24.19 10.28 0.52
C THR A 323 25.05 11.14 1.45
N PRO A 324 26.36 10.88 1.59
CA PRO A 324 27.21 11.57 2.56
C PRO A 324 27.37 13.08 2.31
N TYR A 325 26.78 13.63 1.24
CA TYR A 325 27.01 14.98 0.77
C TYR A 325 25.96 16.01 1.22
N LEU A 326 24.77 15.59 1.68
CA LEU A 326 23.70 16.52 2.09
C LEU A 326 23.78 16.97 3.57
N ASN A 327 24.57 16.30 4.41
CA ASN A 327 24.68 16.62 5.85
C ASN A 327 25.58 17.81 6.20
N ARG A 328 26.09 18.56 5.20
CA ARG A 328 26.95 19.72 5.46
C ARG A 328 26.23 21.08 5.43
N ALA A 329 24.97 21.12 5.00
CA ALA A 329 24.28 22.37 4.69
C ALA A 329 23.32 22.90 5.77
N TRP A 330 22.93 22.11 6.78
CA TRP A 330 21.99 22.57 7.81
C TRP A 330 22.58 22.53 9.22
N THR A 331 23.36 23.56 9.53
CA THR A 331 23.41 24.11 10.89
C THR A 331 23.12 25.61 10.81
N SER A 332 21.83 25.95 10.79
CA SER A 332 21.40 27.34 10.95
C SER A 332 21.78 27.80 12.36
N LYS A 333 22.76 28.70 12.46
CA LYS A 333 22.98 29.54 13.65
C LYS A 333 21.70 30.30 13.96
N ALA A 334 20.93 29.82 14.93
CA ALA A 334 19.99 30.64 15.66
C ALA A 334 20.79 31.48 16.66
N THR A 335 20.82 32.78 16.42
CA THR A 335 21.26 33.81 17.36
C THR A 335 20.32 33.82 18.57
N VAL A 336 20.84 33.48 19.75
CA VAL A 336 20.30 33.99 21.02
C VAL A 336 21.47 34.58 21.80
N THR A 337 21.34 35.89 22.01
CA THR A 337 22.12 36.76 22.88
C THR A 337 22.03 36.36 24.35
N ASP A 338 23.20 36.35 24.98
CA ASP A 338 23.52 36.77 26.36
C ASP A 338 22.79 36.16 27.56
N CYS A 339 23.54 35.42 28.39
CA CYS A 339 23.83 35.80 29.79
C CYS A 339 24.74 34.73 30.45
N ASN A 340 25.82 35.18 31.07
CA ASN A 340 26.72 34.45 31.97
C ASN A 340 25.96 33.69 33.07
N HIS A 341 26.47 32.51 33.49
CA HIS A 341 26.77 32.14 34.90
C HIS A 341 27.53 30.79 34.97
N GLU A 342 28.72 30.83 35.57
CA GLU A 342 29.34 29.92 36.57
C GLU A 342 29.17 28.38 36.39
N VAL A 343 30.23 27.64 36.09
CA VAL A 343 31.15 26.93 37.02
C VAL A 343 30.46 26.03 38.04
N HIS A 344 30.72 24.71 37.93
CA HIS A 344 31.01 23.68 38.95
C HIS A 344 30.80 22.31 38.27
N ARG A 345 31.80 21.46 37.94
CA ARG A 345 32.88 20.81 38.70
C ARG A 345 32.37 19.87 39.79
N ASP A 346 32.52 18.56 39.53
CA ASP A 346 32.72 17.45 40.48
C ASP A 346 33.48 16.36 39.67
N GLU A 347 34.81 16.22 39.81
CA GLU A 347 35.55 15.34 40.74
C GLU A 347 35.34 13.83 40.44
N ALA A 348 36.33 13.14 39.84
CA ALA A 348 37.48 12.44 40.47
C ALA A 348 37.01 11.22 41.31
N ALA A 349 37.59 10.02 41.34
CA ALA A 349 38.87 9.38 40.95
C ALA A 349 38.53 7.86 40.75
N ASP A 350 39.37 6.88 40.42
CA ASP A 350 40.71 6.62 40.92
C ASP A 350 41.38 5.42 40.20
N HIS A 351 42.68 5.60 39.93
CA HIS A 351 43.83 4.68 40.01
C HIS A 351 43.84 3.27 39.36
N ARG A 352 44.83 3.03 38.49
CA ARG A 352 46.22 2.54 38.81
C ARG A 352 47.03 2.36 37.51
N GLN A 353 48.05 3.19 37.25
CA GLN A 353 49.49 3.01 37.55
C GLN A 353 50.21 2.25 36.41
N GLU A 354 50.86 2.92 35.45
CA GLU A 354 52.25 3.46 35.46
C GLU A 354 53.30 2.42 35.89
N LYS A 355 54.49 2.29 35.32
CA LYS A 355 55.24 2.76 34.12
C LYS A 355 56.65 2.21 34.35
N SER A 356 57.42 1.95 33.31
CA SER A 356 58.87 2.20 33.25
C SER A 356 59.26 2.07 31.78
N ASP A 357 59.57 3.14 31.06
CA ASP A 357 60.85 3.87 31.10
C ASP A 357 62.00 2.91 30.71
N THR A 358 62.87 3.17 29.74
CA THR A 358 63.26 4.43 29.10
C THR A 358 64.20 4.15 27.91
N GLU A 359 64.37 5.18 27.07
CA GLU A 359 65.54 5.51 26.25
C GLU A 359 65.91 4.61 25.06
N GLY A 360 66.21 5.12 23.85
CA GLY A 360 66.37 6.49 23.38
C GLY A 360 67.44 6.52 22.28
N SER A 361 67.11 7.15 21.13
CA SER A 361 68.01 7.63 20.04
C SER A 361 68.87 6.57 19.31
N ASP A 362 69.10 6.57 18.00
CA ASP A 362 69.20 7.66 17.02
C ASP A 362 68.93 7.12 15.59
N SER A 363 68.32 7.98 14.77
CA SER A 363 68.19 7.95 13.30
C SER A 363 69.57 8.03 12.57
N PRO A 364 69.75 7.96 11.21
CA PRO A 364 68.77 8.34 10.18
C PRO A 364 68.83 7.65 8.77
N SER A 365 67.73 7.88 8.03
CA SER A 365 67.58 8.25 6.61
C SER A 365 68.16 7.46 5.42
N ARG A 366 67.38 7.59 4.32
CA ARG A 366 67.67 7.42 2.87
C ARG A 366 67.39 6.04 2.29
N ASP A 367 66.85 5.87 1.09
CA ASP A 367 66.24 6.72 0.06
C ASP A 367 65.65 5.74 -0.99
N SER A 368 64.67 6.21 -1.76
CA SER A 368 64.42 5.91 -3.20
C SER A 368 64.22 4.45 -3.63
N GLU A 369 63.00 4.03 -4.00
CA GLU A 369 62.36 4.20 -5.32
C GLU A 369 62.72 3.11 -6.34
N THR A 370 61.75 2.88 -7.23
CA THR A 370 61.78 2.15 -8.52
C THR A 370 61.62 0.62 -8.44
N ALA A 371 60.50 0.02 -8.84
CA ALA A 371 59.76 0.02 -10.12
C ALA A 371 60.23 -1.09 -11.07
N LEU A 372 59.24 -1.64 -11.81
CA LEU A 372 59.37 -2.50 -13.00
C LEU A 372 59.74 -3.96 -12.67
N GLU A 373 59.25 -5.00 -13.32
CA GLU A 373 58.24 -5.24 -14.37
C GLU A 373 58.31 -6.77 -14.58
N SER A 374 57.25 -7.35 -15.15
CA SER A 374 57.30 -8.53 -16.03
C SER A 374 57.79 -9.85 -15.43
N ASP A 375 57.47 -11.03 -15.93
CA ASP A 375 56.42 -11.63 -16.76
C ASP A 375 56.79 -13.13 -16.71
N LEU A 376 55.90 -13.98 -17.21
CA LEU A 376 56.12 -15.38 -17.60
C LEU A 376 55.89 -16.40 -16.48
N GLU A 377 54.74 -17.06 -16.44
CA GLU A 377 54.26 -18.12 -17.35
C GLU A 377 54.85 -19.51 -17.05
N THR A 378 53.97 -20.37 -16.52
CA THR A 378 53.70 -21.74 -17.03
C THR A 378 54.29 -22.95 -16.28
N GLU A 379 53.41 -23.58 -15.48
CA GLU A 379 53.11 -25.04 -15.36
C GLU A 379 54.21 -26.04 -14.86
N PRO A 380 53.89 -27.29 -14.51
CA PRO A 380 52.97 -27.75 -13.45
C PRO A 380 53.54 -28.93 -12.61
N GLU A 381 52.70 -29.46 -11.71
CA GLU A 381 52.70 -30.83 -11.14
C GLU A 381 53.56 -31.22 -9.90
N GLN A 382 52.81 -31.62 -8.85
CA GLN A 382 53.01 -32.77 -7.93
C GLN A 382 54.21 -32.70 -6.95
N ASP A 383 54.14 -33.00 -5.66
CA ASP A 383 53.16 -33.69 -4.82
C ASP A 383 53.51 -33.44 -3.32
N GLU A 384 52.52 -33.68 -2.46
CA GLU A 384 52.59 -34.05 -1.02
C GLU A 384 53.16 -33.12 0.10
N ARG A 385 52.21 -32.74 0.97
CA ARG A 385 52.22 -32.90 2.46
C ARG A 385 53.04 -31.89 3.28
N SER A 386 52.36 -30.87 3.83
CA SER A 386 51.94 -30.78 5.26
C SER A 386 51.77 -29.34 5.82
N THR A 387 50.69 -29.16 6.61
CA THR A 387 50.32 -28.06 7.55
C THR A 387 49.73 -26.75 7.00
N PRO A 388 48.48 -26.37 7.36
CA PRO A 388 47.92 -25.05 7.11
C PRO A 388 48.18 -24.13 8.31
N VAL A 389 48.83 -22.99 8.07
CA VAL A 389 48.81 -21.83 8.96
C VAL A 389 47.77 -20.85 8.41
N ASP A 390 46.88 -20.44 9.30
CA ASP A 390 45.81 -19.47 9.13
C ASP A 390 46.18 -18.25 8.26
N ARG A 391 45.42 -18.06 7.17
CA ARG A 391 44.97 -16.72 6.76
C ARG A 391 43.55 -16.80 6.23
N ALA A 392 42.63 -16.27 7.03
CA ALA A 392 41.28 -15.93 6.64
C ALA A 392 41.29 -15.07 5.36
N LEU A 393 40.59 -15.53 4.33
CA LEU A 393 40.27 -14.73 3.16
C LEU A 393 38.96 -14.01 3.41
N ASP A 394 39.08 -12.71 3.71
CA ASP A 394 38.06 -11.71 3.43
C ASP A 394 37.79 -11.66 1.93
N SER A 395 36.90 -12.52 1.43
CA SER A 395 36.34 -12.40 0.09
C SER A 395 34.92 -12.96 0.01
N VAL A 396 34.03 -12.45 0.87
CA VAL A 396 32.57 -12.62 0.72
C VAL A 396 31.89 -11.31 0.29
N ARG A 397 32.63 -10.18 0.20
CA ARG A 397 32.06 -8.88 -0.22
C ARG A 397 31.85 -8.72 -1.74
N SER A 398 32.09 -9.74 -2.56
CA SER A 398 31.97 -9.62 -4.04
C SER A 398 30.94 -10.55 -4.70
N LEU A 399 30.04 -11.19 -3.92
CA LEU A 399 28.92 -11.97 -4.48
C LEU A 399 27.55 -11.29 -4.34
N VAL A 400 27.49 -10.05 -3.84
CA VAL A 400 26.28 -9.22 -3.88
C VAL A 400 26.09 -8.72 -5.30
N GLY A 401 25.49 -9.54 -6.17
CA GLY A 401 25.13 -9.11 -7.53
C GLY A 401 25.08 -10.19 -8.61
N LEU A 402 25.45 -11.44 -8.33
CA LEU A 402 25.24 -12.53 -9.29
C LEU A 402 23.90 -13.21 -9.01
N PRO A 403 22.93 -13.21 -9.95
CA PRO A 403 21.74 -14.03 -9.83
C PRO A 403 22.14 -15.49 -10.02
N ILE A 404 22.46 -16.17 -8.91
CA ILE A 404 22.63 -17.62 -8.94
C ILE A 404 21.24 -18.21 -9.17
N ARG A 405 20.95 -18.59 -10.42
CA ARG A 405 19.76 -19.39 -10.77
C ARG A 405 19.94 -20.80 -10.21
N VAL A 406 19.59 -20.98 -8.94
CA VAL A 406 19.49 -22.33 -8.36
C VAL A 406 18.22 -22.97 -8.91
N THR A 407 18.37 -23.91 -9.85
CA THR A 407 17.25 -24.68 -10.37
C THR A 407 16.70 -25.62 -9.30
N GLU A 408 15.42 -25.97 -9.44
CA GLU A 408 14.71 -26.82 -8.49
C GLU A 408 15.35 -28.20 -8.32
N GLU A 409 15.88 -28.76 -9.40
CA GLU A 409 16.64 -30.01 -9.40
C GLU A 409 17.95 -29.88 -8.63
N VAL A 410 18.63 -28.73 -8.72
CA VAL A 410 19.88 -28.49 -7.99
C VAL A 410 19.60 -28.38 -6.51
N LEU A 411 18.58 -27.62 -6.09
CA LEU A 411 18.21 -27.48 -4.67
C LEU A 411 17.80 -28.84 -4.06
N GLN A 412 17.01 -29.63 -4.79
CA GLN A 412 16.54 -30.94 -4.35
C GLN A 412 17.69 -31.96 -4.30
N ARG A 413 18.55 -32.00 -5.33
CA ARG A 413 19.76 -32.83 -5.32
C ARG A 413 20.73 -32.43 -4.21
N SER A 414 20.86 -31.14 -3.93
CA SER A 414 21.66 -30.63 -2.81
C SER A 414 21.09 -31.06 -1.46
N ALA A 415 19.77 -30.96 -1.25
CA ALA A 415 19.13 -31.42 -0.02
C ALA A 415 19.25 -32.95 0.16
N GLU A 416 19.09 -33.73 -0.92
CA GLU A 416 19.28 -35.18 -0.93
C GLU A 416 20.74 -35.58 -0.67
N ALA A 417 21.70 -34.89 -1.29
CA ALA A 417 23.12 -35.10 -1.07
C ALA A 417 23.54 -34.75 0.37
N LEU A 418 23.01 -33.65 0.92
CA LEU A 418 23.25 -33.24 2.30
C LEU A 418 22.64 -34.20 3.32
N SER A 419 21.51 -34.84 2.98
CA SER A 419 20.87 -35.89 3.80
C SER A 419 21.63 -37.22 3.77
N ARG A 420 22.32 -37.52 2.65
CA ARG A 420 23.18 -38.72 2.51
C ARG A 420 24.55 -38.55 3.16
N LEU A 421 25.08 -37.33 3.20
CA LEU A 421 26.32 -36.99 3.89
C LEU A 421 26.05 -36.81 5.39
N GLY A 422 26.06 -37.93 6.11
CA GLY A 422 25.89 -37.97 7.56
C GLY A 422 26.75 -36.95 8.33
N VAL A 423 26.21 -36.54 9.48
CA VAL A 423 26.79 -35.63 10.48
C VAL A 423 28.29 -35.93 10.69
N GLY A 424 29.19 -35.13 10.10
CA GLY A 424 30.62 -35.34 10.35
C GLY A 424 31.65 -34.58 9.52
N ALA A 425 31.33 -34.08 8.33
CA ALA A 425 32.33 -33.37 7.50
C ALA A 425 31.74 -32.10 6.86
N LEU A 426 32.48 -30.99 6.96
CA LEU A 426 32.18 -29.58 6.61
C LEU A 426 31.49 -28.75 7.71
N GLY A 427 32.30 -27.92 8.38
CA GLY A 427 31.97 -27.08 9.52
C GLY A 427 31.27 -25.75 9.19
N THR A 428 30.17 -25.76 8.44
CA THR A 428 29.22 -24.62 8.43
C THR A 428 27.79 -25.14 8.65
N ALA A 429 27.44 -25.39 9.92
CA ALA A 429 26.10 -25.84 10.31
C ALA A 429 24.98 -24.92 9.77
N GLY A 430 25.23 -23.60 9.75
CA GLY A 430 24.25 -22.61 9.28
C GLY A 430 23.91 -22.65 7.78
N THR A 431 24.82 -23.09 6.90
CA THR A 431 24.53 -23.17 5.45
C THR A 431 23.76 -24.45 5.10
N ARG A 432 23.98 -25.54 5.84
CA ARG A 432 23.25 -26.81 5.66
C ARG A 432 21.83 -26.73 6.20
N GLU A 433 21.65 -26.07 7.34
CA GLU A 433 20.33 -25.81 7.93
C GLU A 433 19.50 -24.90 7.05
N THR A 434 20.05 -23.80 6.54
CA THR A 434 19.32 -22.87 5.64
C THR A 434 18.89 -23.52 4.32
N VAL A 435 19.73 -24.33 3.66
CA VAL A 435 19.35 -25.05 2.43
C VAL A 435 18.26 -26.09 2.72
N ARG A 436 18.32 -26.76 3.87
CA ARG A 436 17.29 -27.73 4.31
C ARG A 436 15.97 -27.02 4.60
N GLU A 437 15.99 -25.90 5.32
CA GLU A 437 14.80 -25.09 5.59
C GLU A 437 14.18 -24.54 4.31
N MET A 438 15.00 -24.04 3.37
CA MET A 438 14.51 -23.61 2.05
C MET A 438 13.88 -24.75 1.26
N ALA A 439 14.45 -25.95 1.30
CA ALA A 439 13.90 -27.12 0.61
C ALA A 439 12.57 -27.58 1.25
N LEU A 440 12.48 -27.60 2.58
CA LEU A 440 11.25 -27.90 3.32
C LEU A 440 10.17 -26.87 3.04
N GLN A 441 10.51 -25.57 3.07
CA GLN A 441 9.58 -24.49 2.73
C GLN A 441 9.10 -24.59 1.29
N LYS A 442 9.98 -24.91 0.34
CA LYS A 442 9.60 -25.08 -1.07
C LYS A 442 8.66 -26.27 -1.27
N ALA A 443 8.92 -27.40 -0.59
CA ALA A 443 8.03 -28.55 -0.61
C ALA A 443 6.66 -28.22 -0.01
N ARG A 444 6.64 -27.49 1.11
CA ARG A 444 5.42 -26.98 1.74
C ARG A 444 4.67 -26.01 0.81
N ASN A 445 5.37 -25.09 0.15
CA ASN A 445 4.76 -24.16 -0.81
C ASN A 445 4.11 -24.87 -2.00
N ARG A 446 4.67 -26.00 -2.48
CA ARG A 446 4.00 -26.82 -3.50
C ARG A 446 2.68 -27.40 -2.99
N GLN A 447 2.64 -27.89 -1.74
CA GLN A 447 1.41 -28.40 -1.13
C GLN A 447 0.39 -27.28 -0.85
N LEU A 448 0.84 -26.14 -0.33
CA LEU A 448 0.01 -24.96 -0.12
C LEU A 448 -0.59 -24.47 -1.44
N TRP A 449 0.19 -24.42 -2.53
CA TRP A 449 -0.31 -24.01 -3.84
C TRP A 449 -1.42 -24.93 -4.34
N THR A 450 -1.26 -26.26 -4.23
CA THR A 450 -2.35 -27.20 -4.59
C THR A 450 -3.59 -27.03 -3.71
N THR A 451 -3.40 -26.64 -2.45
CA THR A 451 -4.50 -26.31 -1.53
C THR A 451 -5.22 -25.02 -1.94
N ILE A 452 -4.47 -23.99 -2.33
CA ILE A 452 -5.00 -22.71 -2.85
C ILE A 452 -5.83 -22.95 -4.12
N GLU A 453 -5.29 -23.70 -5.09
CA GLU A 453 -6.00 -24.08 -6.32
C GLU A 453 -7.29 -24.87 -6.00
N LEU A 454 -7.23 -25.79 -5.03
CA LEU A 454 -8.40 -26.54 -4.59
C LEU A 454 -9.49 -25.62 -4.02
N LEU A 455 -9.14 -24.70 -3.12
CA LEU A 455 -10.09 -23.76 -2.52
C LEU A 455 -10.72 -22.85 -3.60
N LEU A 456 -9.91 -22.30 -4.50
CA LEU A 456 -10.40 -21.48 -5.61
C LEU A 456 -11.33 -22.27 -6.54
N SER A 457 -10.95 -23.50 -6.91
CA SER A 457 -11.80 -24.39 -7.74
C SER A 457 -13.14 -24.74 -7.08
N LYS A 458 -13.24 -24.62 -5.76
CA LYS A 458 -14.43 -24.90 -4.96
C LYS A 458 -15.25 -23.63 -4.63
N GLY A 459 -14.96 -22.51 -5.29
CA GLY A 459 -15.72 -21.27 -5.16
C GLY A 459 -15.27 -20.37 -4.01
N SER A 460 -14.02 -20.50 -3.56
CA SER A 460 -13.45 -19.53 -2.62
C SER A 460 -13.30 -18.17 -3.32
N ASP A 461 -13.85 -17.13 -2.70
CA ASP A 461 -13.79 -15.77 -3.22
C ASP A 461 -12.50 -15.07 -2.75
N PRO A 462 -11.61 -14.65 -3.67
CA PRO A 462 -10.36 -13.97 -3.32
C PRO A 462 -10.55 -12.61 -2.65
N ASN A 463 -11.76 -12.05 -2.67
CA ASN A 463 -12.08 -10.73 -2.11
C ASN A 463 -12.65 -10.78 -0.70
N THR A 464 -12.95 -11.97 -0.18
CA THR A 464 -13.62 -12.16 1.12
C THR A 464 -12.81 -11.60 2.29
N SER A 465 -11.48 -11.73 2.26
CA SER A 465 -10.61 -11.24 3.34
C SER A 465 -9.89 -9.96 2.96
N ARG A 466 -10.17 -8.90 3.73
CA ARG A 466 -9.43 -7.62 3.65
C ARG A 466 -8.20 -7.60 4.56
N PHE A 467 -8.07 -8.58 5.46
CA PHE A 467 -7.01 -8.65 6.47
C PHE A 467 -6.17 -9.94 6.30
N PRO A 468 -4.81 -9.87 6.30
CA PRO A 468 -3.98 -8.66 6.42
C PRO A 468 -3.95 -7.76 5.17
N ALA A 469 -4.21 -8.33 3.99
CA ALA A 469 -4.39 -7.63 2.72
C ALA A 469 -5.18 -8.55 1.76
N PRO A 470 -5.80 -8.01 0.70
CA PRO A 470 -6.43 -8.83 -0.33
C PRO A 470 -5.46 -9.87 -0.92
N ALA A 471 -5.95 -11.07 -1.25
CA ALA A 471 -5.12 -12.15 -1.78
C ALA A 471 -4.34 -11.73 -3.05
N LEU A 472 -5.00 -10.95 -3.92
CA LEU A 472 -4.40 -10.38 -5.12
C LEU A 472 -3.22 -9.46 -4.78
N PHE A 473 -3.35 -8.65 -3.75
CA PHE A 473 -2.29 -7.74 -3.32
C PHE A 473 -1.03 -8.50 -2.89
N LEU A 474 -1.20 -9.57 -2.09
CA LEU A 474 -0.09 -10.41 -1.66
C LEU A 474 0.64 -11.06 -2.85
N ALA A 475 -0.11 -11.55 -3.83
CA ALA A 475 0.44 -12.16 -5.03
C ALA A 475 1.18 -11.17 -5.93
N VAL A 476 0.61 -9.97 -6.13
CA VAL A 476 1.25 -8.88 -6.88
C VAL A 476 2.53 -8.45 -6.17
N LYS A 477 2.49 -8.20 -4.86
CA LYS A 477 3.67 -7.83 -4.08
C LYS A 477 4.75 -8.91 -4.18
N ALA A 478 4.40 -10.19 -4.14
CA ALA A 478 5.38 -11.26 -4.32
C ALA A 478 5.93 -11.40 -5.76
N GLY A 479 5.34 -10.72 -6.75
CA GLY A 479 5.71 -10.87 -8.16
C GLY A 479 5.33 -12.24 -8.75
N ASP A 480 4.36 -12.95 -8.16
CA ASP A 480 3.94 -14.27 -8.60
C ASP A 480 2.89 -14.16 -9.73
N VAL A 481 3.39 -14.14 -10.97
CA VAL A 481 2.57 -14.05 -12.20
C VAL A 481 1.51 -15.17 -12.27
N ARG A 482 1.84 -16.38 -11.81
CA ARG A 482 0.91 -17.52 -11.86
C ARG A 482 -0.21 -17.32 -10.85
N ALA A 483 0.11 -16.86 -9.65
CA ALA A 483 -0.89 -16.60 -8.63
C ALA A 483 -1.80 -15.44 -9.00
N VAL A 484 -1.26 -14.34 -9.54
CA VAL A 484 -2.06 -13.22 -10.04
C VAL A 484 -3.05 -13.70 -11.11
N ARG A 485 -2.60 -14.52 -12.07
CA ARG A 485 -3.47 -15.05 -13.14
C ARG A 485 -4.63 -15.84 -12.57
N CYS A 486 -4.32 -16.80 -11.71
CA CYS A 486 -5.33 -17.65 -11.10
C CYS A 486 -6.35 -16.85 -10.28
N LEU A 487 -5.90 -15.85 -9.52
CA LEU A 487 -6.79 -15.00 -8.72
C LEU A 487 -7.71 -14.12 -9.59
N LEU A 488 -7.19 -13.53 -10.68
CA LEU A 488 -7.99 -12.74 -11.62
C LEU A 488 -9.03 -13.61 -12.35
N GLU A 489 -8.67 -14.82 -12.78
CA GLU A 489 -9.60 -15.79 -13.36
C GLU A 489 -10.71 -16.20 -12.38
N CYS A 490 -10.43 -16.15 -11.07
CA CYS A 490 -11.40 -16.43 -10.00
C CYS A 490 -12.16 -15.17 -9.54
N GLY A 491 -12.09 -14.05 -10.26
CA GLY A 491 -12.86 -12.83 -9.96
C GLY A 491 -12.24 -11.92 -8.89
N ALA A 492 -10.93 -11.94 -8.71
CA ALA A 492 -10.25 -10.98 -7.84
C ALA A 492 -10.42 -9.55 -8.33
N ARG A 493 -10.82 -8.67 -7.41
CA ARG A 493 -11.05 -7.25 -7.67
C ARG A 493 -9.73 -6.48 -7.72
N THR A 494 -9.59 -5.64 -8.74
CA THR A 494 -8.43 -4.76 -8.95
C THR A 494 -8.64 -3.37 -8.35
N ASP A 495 -9.86 -3.04 -7.95
CA ASP A 495 -10.31 -1.73 -7.42
C ASP A 495 -10.29 -1.65 -5.88
N MET A 496 -9.68 -2.63 -5.20
CA MET A 496 -9.59 -2.69 -3.75
C MET A 496 -8.27 -2.08 -3.26
N PRO A 497 -8.26 -0.87 -2.68
CA PRO A 497 -7.05 -0.27 -2.14
C PRO A 497 -6.64 -0.95 -0.82
N LEU A 498 -5.35 -0.83 -0.47
CA LEU A 498 -4.89 -1.16 0.88
C LEU A 498 -5.60 -0.28 1.94
N PRO A 499 -6.11 -0.87 3.04
CA PRO A 499 -6.72 -0.10 4.13
C PRO A 499 -5.72 0.92 4.71
N PRO A 500 -6.13 2.18 4.96
CA PRO A 500 -5.25 3.22 5.51
C PRO A 500 -4.83 2.96 6.98
N GLU A 501 -5.50 2.04 7.68
CA GLU A 501 -5.23 1.66 9.08
C GLU A 501 -3.92 0.88 9.27
N VAL A 502 -3.24 0.53 8.17
CA VAL A 502 -1.87 0.01 8.14
C VAL A 502 -0.89 1.16 8.48
N LEU A 503 -0.88 1.55 9.75
CA LEU A 503 -0.27 2.77 10.29
C LEU A 503 1.26 2.88 10.11
N PHE A 504 1.92 1.85 9.58
CA PHE A 504 3.38 1.81 9.43
C PHE A 504 3.90 1.59 8.01
N LEU A 505 3.02 1.41 7.00
CA LEU A 505 3.47 1.46 5.61
C LEU A 505 3.36 2.89 5.06
N PRO A 506 4.39 3.40 4.34
CA PRO A 506 4.28 4.64 3.57
C PRO A 506 3.36 4.52 2.33
N GLN A 507 2.56 3.45 2.23
CA GLN A 507 1.81 3.03 1.05
C GLN A 507 0.29 3.15 1.29
N ARG A 508 -0.17 4.35 1.67
CA ARG A 508 -1.58 4.59 2.01
C ARG A 508 -2.46 4.52 0.77
N GLY A 509 -3.42 3.58 0.78
CA GLY A 509 -4.42 3.43 -0.27
C GLY A 509 -3.88 3.15 -1.67
N LEU A 510 -2.76 2.41 -1.77
CA LEU A 510 -2.29 1.90 -3.06
C LEU A 510 -3.21 0.79 -3.57
N TYR A 511 -3.48 0.82 -4.87
CA TYR A 511 -4.17 -0.26 -5.60
C TYR A 511 -3.17 -1.32 -6.07
N PRO A 512 -3.60 -2.56 -6.36
CA PRO A 512 -2.74 -3.61 -6.93
C PRO A 512 -1.92 -3.13 -8.13
N LEU A 513 -2.51 -2.30 -9.00
CA LEU A 513 -1.81 -1.73 -10.15
C LEU A 513 -0.60 -0.86 -9.75
N HIS A 514 -0.72 -0.03 -8.71
CA HIS A 514 0.39 0.80 -8.22
C HIS A 514 1.58 -0.05 -7.73
N VAL A 515 1.30 -1.20 -7.14
CA VAL A 515 2.36 -2.11 -6.68
C VAL A 515 2.98 -2.85 -7.84
N ALA A 516 2.18 -3.34 -8.79
CA ALA A 516 2.66 -4.06 -9.97
C ALA A 516 3.66 -3.23 -10.78
N VAL A 517 3.33 -1.96 -11.01
CA VAL A 517 4.18 -1.05 -11.77
C VAL A 517 5.48 -0.66 -11.04
N ALA A 518 5.54 -0.86 -9.72
CA ALA A 518 6.73 -0.65 -8.91
C ALA A 518 7.64 -1.90 -8.81
N LEU A 519 7.21 -3.07 -9.31
CA LEU A 519 8.00 -4.30 -9.20
C LEU A 519 9.28 -4.23 -10.06
N PRO A 520 10.44 -4.64 -9.53
CA PRO A 520 11.65 -4.81 -10.32
C PRO A 520 11.59 -6.05 -11.21
N GLY A 521 12.41 -6.06 -12.27
CA GLY A 521 12.54 -7.20 -13.19
C GLY A 521 11.34 -7.43 -14.12
N SER A 522 11.31 -8.62 -14.74
CA SER A 522 10.36 -8.95 -15.82
C SER A 522 8.95 -9.29 -15.34
N ALA A 523 8.71 -9.50 -14.04
CA ALA A 523 7.38 -9.82 -13.54
C ALA A 523 6.43 -8.61 -13.59
N GLY A 524 6.95 -7.39 -13.38
CA GLY A 524 6.17 -6.14 -13.36
C GLY A 524 5.33 -5.95 -14.62
N PRO A 525 5.92 -5.86 -15.84
CA PRO A 525 5.16 -5.67 -17.08
C PRO A 525 4.05 -6.71 -17.29
N TRP A 526 4.33 -7.99 -17.03
CA TRP A 526 3.36 -9.07 -17.21
C TRP A 526 2.17 -8.96 -16.25
N ILE A 527 2.44 -8.63 -14.98
CA ILE A 527 1.40 -8.42 -13.97
C ILE A 527 0.60 -7.16 -14.30
N THR A 528 1.26 -6.08 -14.73
CA THR A 528 0.60 -4.84 -15.16
C THR A 528 -0.36 -5.09 -16.32
N GLU A 529 0.10 -5.76 -17.39
CA GLU A 529 -0.73 -6.13 -18.54
C GLU A 529 -1.97 -6.92 -18.09
N MET A 530 -1.78 -7.95 -17.26
CA MET A 530 -2.89 -8.76 -16.75
C MET A 530 -3.89 -7.97 -15.89
N LEU A 531 -3.42 -7.01 -15.09
CA LEU A 531 -4.31 -6.17 -14.28
C LEU A 531 -5.11 -5.19 -15.15
N LEU A 532 -4.49 -4.61 -16.18
CA LEU A 532 -5.16 -3.71 -17.12
C LEU A 532 -6.19 -4.47 -17.97
N ASP A 533 -5.86 -5.67 -18.44
CA ASP A 533 -6.79 -6.56 -19.13
C ASP A 533 -7.97 -6.98 -18.25
N ALA A 534 -7.76 -7.11 -16.94
CA ALA A 534 -8.81 -7.36 -15.96
C ALA A 534 -9.65 -6.11 -15.60
N GLY A 535 -9.42 -4.98 -16.27
CA GLY A 535 -10.19 -3.75 -16.07
C GLY A 535 -9.72 -2.87 -14.90
N ALA A 536 -8.46 -3.01 -14.46
CA ALA A 536 -7.88 -2.04 -13.53
C ALA A 536 -7.85 -0.64 -14.15
N ASP A 537 -8.29 0.36 -13.40
CA ASP A 537 -8.25 1.76 -13.83
C ASP A 537 -6.79 2.25 -13.90
N PRO A 538 -6.27 2.58 -15.09
CA PRO A 538 -4.90 3.06 -15.25
C PRO A 538 -4.65 4.43 -14.60
N ASP A 539 -5.71 5.20 -14.32
CA ASP A 539 -5.65 6.53 -13.73
C ASP A 539 -6.12 6.56 -12.27
N ALA A 540 -6.28 5.38 -11.66
CA ALA A 540 -6.63 5.24 -10.26
C ALA A 540 -5.68 6.05 -9.38
N ARG A 541 -6.23 6.87 -8.48
CA ARG A 541 -5.44 7.73 -7.59
C ARG A 541 -5.29 7.11 -6.21
N ALA A 542 -4.06 6.95 -5.75
CA ALA A 542 -3.74 6.51 -4.41
C ALA A 542 -4.27 7.48 -3.32
N GLN A 543 -4.33 7.03 -2.07
CA GLN A 543 -4.75 7.86 -0.93
C GLN A 543 -3.57 8.53 -0.22
N ASP A 544 -2.64 9.07 -1.01
CA ASP A 544 -1.40 9.72 -0.56
C ASP A 544 -1.31 11.18 -1.01
N ALA A 545 -2.46 11.86 -1.10
CA ALA A 545 -2.59 13.25 -1.55
C ALA A 545 -1.81 14.27 -0.68
N TYR A 546 -1.27 13.86 0.47
CA TYR A 546 -0.45 14.70 1.35
C TYR A 546 1.05 14.38 1.29
N ASP A 547 1.44 13.33 0.56
CA ASP A 547 2.83 12.99 0.38
C ASP A 547 3.46 13.89 -0.70
N ALA A 548 4.68 14.35 -0.44
CA ALA A 548 5.47 15.11 -1.40
C ALA A 548 6.53 14.24 -2.07
N PHE A 549 6.87 14.58 -3.31
CA PHE A 549 8.10 14.10 -3.92
C PHE A 549 9.29 14.47 -3.01
N TRP A 550 10.15 13.50 -2.70
CA TRP A 550 11.12 13.62 -1.60
C TRP A 550 12.13 14.77 -1.80
N LEU A 551 12.41 15.15 -3.05
CA LEU A 551 13.26 16.30 -3.40
C LEU A 551 12.60 17.65 -3.12
N ASP A 552 11.27 17.69 -3.02
CA ASP A 552 10.47 18.90 -2.81
C ASP A 552 9.93 19.03 -1.38
N ARG A 553 10.27 18.10 -0.48
CA ARG A 553 9.83 18.09 0.93
C ARG A 553 10.17 19.37 1.71
N ALA A 554 11.06 20.22 1.21
CA ALA A 554 11.41 21.51 1.79
C ALA A 554 10.40 22.63 1.47
N SER A 555 9.48 22.43 0.51
CA SER A 555 8.44 23.40 0.14
C SER A 555 7.27 23.34 1.12
N ALA A 556 6.93 24.47 1.76
CA ALA A 556 5.91 24.55 2.81
C ALA A 556 4.45 24.48 2.28
N ASP A 557 4.25 24.66 0.97
CA ASP A 557 2.92 24.69 0.32
C ASP A 557 2.81 23.55 -0.70
N ILE A 558 2.51 22.33 -0.25
CA ILE A 558 2.22 21.20 -1.14
C ILE A 558 0.80 21.39 -1.70
N PRO A 559 0.62 21.47 -3.04
CA PRO A 559 -0.71 21.56 -3.64
C PRO A 559 -1.57 20.36 -3.25
N LYS A 560 -2.85 20.60 -2.92
CA LYS A 560 -3.84 19.53 -2.67
C LYS A 560 -4.33 18.91 -3.98
N GLU A 561 -3.40 18.34 -4.73
CA GLU A 561 -3.68 17.52 -5.89
C GLU A 561 -3.88 16.09 -5.38
N GLY A 562 -4.88 15.36 -5.87
CA GLY A 562 -5.14 13.98 -5.41
C GLY A 562 -3.92 13.06 -5.52
N GLY A 563 -3.99 11.85 -4.98
CA GLY A 563 -2.81 10.98 -4.88
C GLY A 563 -2.21 10.52 -6.21
N ARG A 564 -1.09 9.81 -6.10
CA ARG A 564 -0.31 9.27 -7.23
C ARG A 564 -1.16 8.39 -8.12
N THR A 565 -0.83 8.39 -9.41
CA THR A 565 -1.33 7.44 -10.39
C THR A 565 -0.26 6.37 -10.62
N PRO A 566 -0.60 5.21 -11.21
CA PRO A 566 0.38 4.22 -11.63
C PRO A 566 1.49 4.81 -12.50
N LEU A 567 1.15 5.76 -13.38
CA LEU A 567 2.12 6.44 -14.24
C LEU A 567 3.13 7.27 -13.43
N HIS A 568 2.68 7.96 -12.37
CA HIS A 568 3.58 8.67 -11.44
C HIS A 568 4.56 7.71 -10.74
N VAL A 569 4.08 6.54 -10.30
CA VAL A 569 4.91 5.54 -9.62
C VAL A 569 6.01 4.98 -10.54
N VAL A 570 5.69 4.71 -11.82
CA VAL A 570 6.70 4.24 -12.79
C VAL A 570 7.75 5.30 -13.07
N CYS A 571 7.33 6.56 -13.23
CA CYS A 571 8.24 7.66 -13.53
C CYS A 571 9.18 7.99 -12.38
N GLN A 572 8.79 7.66 -11.14
CA GLN A 572 9.61 7.80 -9.94
C GLN A 572 10.74 6.76 -9.84
N ARG A 573 10.70 5.67 -10.61
CA ARG A 573 11.70 4.60 -10.53
C ARG A 573 13.09 5.10 -10.88
N ASP A 574 14.05 4.81 -10.00
CA ASP A 574 15.48 5.09 -10.15
C ASP A 574 16.26 3.89 -10.73
N THR A 575 15.57 2.79 -10.96
CA THR A 575 16.14 1.48 -11.33
C THR A 575 15.28 0.78 -12.38
N ASP A 576 15.90 -0.11 -13.17
CA ASP A 576 15.28 -0.88 -14.26
C ASP A 576 14.55 -0.02 -15.33
N TYR A 577 15.24 0.95 -15.93
CA TYR A 577 14.62 1.84 -16.93
C TYR A 577 14.03 1.14 -18.16
N THR A 578 14.54 -0.04 -18.52
CA THR A 578 13.99 -0.84 -19.65
C THR A 578 12.61 -1.39 -19.33
N THR A 579 12.41 -1.96 -18.14
CA THR A 579 11.11 -2.48 -17.74
C THR A 579 10.14 -1.35 -17.42
N ALA A 580 10.64 -0.24 -16.86
CA ALA A 580 9.84 0.97 -16.66
C ALA A 580 9.28 1.49 -17.99
N LYS A 581 10.09 1.49 -19.06
CA LYS A 581 9.64 1.84 -20.41
C LYS A 581 8.51 0.92 -20.89
N ASP A 582 8.67 -0.40 -20.75
CA ASP A 582 7.66 -1.37 -21.17
C ASP A 582 6.33 -1.17 -20.40
N VAL A 583 6.40 -0.90 -19.10
CA VAL A 583 5.23 -0.58 -18.27
C VAL A 583 4.55 0.73 -18.71
N VAL A 584 5.31 1.77 -19.02
CA VAL A 584 4.75 3.04 -19.54
C VAL A 584 4.05 2.82 -20.88
N HIS A 585 4.66 2.05 -21.79
CA HIS A 585 4.02 1.70 -23.06
C HIS A 585 2.68 0.97 -22.83
N LEU A 586 2.62 0.03 -21.89
CA LEU A 586 1.38 -0.67 -21.52
C LEU A 586 0.32 0.31 -20.99
N LEU A 587 0.67 1.16 -20.03
CA LEU A 587 -0.25 2.16 -19.46
C LEU A 587 -0.81 3.10 -20.54
N LEU A 588 0.05 3.65 -21.40
CA LEU A 588 -0.35 4.52 -22.50
C LEU A 588 -1.24 3.79 -23.53
N SER A 589 -0.98 2.51 -23.80
CA SER A 589 -1.82 1.71 -24.69
C SER A 589 -3.25 1.48 -24.15
N HIS A 590 -3.41 1.53 -22.82
CA HIS A 590 -4.71 1.52 -22.13
C HIS A 590 -5.25 2.93 -21.85
N ASN A 591 -4.76 3.96 -22.56
CA ASN A 591 -5.27 5.33 -22.55
C ASN A 591 -5.13 6.04 -21.19
N SER A 592 -4.02 5.81 -20.46
CA SER A 592 -3.66 6.59 -19.27
C SER A 592 -3.54 8.09 -19.55
N ASP A 593 -4.02 8.90 -18.63
CA ASP A 593 -3.89 10.36 -18.68
C ASP A 593 -2.50 10.82 -18.20
N THR A 594 -1.79 11.53 -19.08
CA THR A 594 -0.46 12.09 -18.80
C THR A 594 -0.52 13.49 -18.18
N SER A 595 -1.70 14.10 -18.13
CA SER A 595 -1.93 15.47 -17.64
C SER A 595 -2.22 15.54 -16.15
N LEU A 596 -2.50 14.40 -15.51
CA LEU A 596 -2.75 14.33 -14.08
C LEU A 596 -1.51 14.77 -13.30
N LEU A 597 -1.74 15.58 -12.27
CA LEU A 597 -0.69 16.09 -11.40
C LEU A 597 -0.72 15.42 -10.02
N TRP A 598 0.47 15.19 -9.47
CA TRP A 598 0.69 14.82 -8.06
C TRP A 598 1.87 15.61 -7.51
N SER A 599 1.68 16.25 -6.35
CA SER A 599 2.68 17.13 -5.73
C SER A 599 3.16 18.26 -6.66
N GLY A 600 2.32 18.68 -7.60
CA GLY A 600 2.66 19.69 -8.60
C GLY A 600 3.43 19.18 -9.81
N HIS A 601 3.70 17.87 -9.89
CA HIS A 601 4.39 17.24 -10.99
C HIS A 601 3.43 16.47 -11.90
N SER A 602 3.69 16.52 -13.21
CA SER A 602 3.19 15.54 -14.17
C SER A 602 4.11 14.32 -14.26
N ALA A 603 3.61 13.22 -14.80
CA ALA A 603 4.41 12.04 -15.13
C ALA A 603 5.68 12.38 -15.93
N LEU A 604 5.58 13.26 -16.93
CA LEU A 604 6.72 13.72 -17.73
C LEU A 604 7.75 14.45 -16.88
N SER A 605 7.30 15.36 -16.00
CA SER A 605 8.21 16.10 -15.12
C SER A 605 8.89 15.22 -14.07
N LEU A 606 8.20 14.17 -13.57
CA LEU A 606 8.79 13.18 -12.66
C LEU A 606 9.84 12.31 -13.38
N ALA A 607 9.58 11.89 -14.62
CA ALA A 607 10.54 11.10 -15.40
C ALA A 607 11.81 11.91 -15.73
N ILE A 608 11.65 13.21 -16.00
CA ILE A 608 12.77 14.15 -16.12
C ILE A 608 13.51 14.25 -14.79
N ALA A 609 12.77 14.36 -13.70
CA ALA A 609 13.35 14.52 -12.38
C ALA A 609 14.12 13.28 -11.91
N SER A 610 13.66 12.07 -12.24
CA SER A 610 14.38 10.81 -11.96
C SER A 610 15.55 10.55 -12.91
N GLY A 611 15.65 11.29 -14.01
CA GLY A 611 16.70 11.12 -15.03
C GLY A 611 16.45 9.97 -16.00
N ASN A 612 15.22 9.46 -16.08
CA ASN A 612 14.87 8.34 -16.95
C ASN A 612 14.53 8.80 -18.39
N VAL A 613 15.56 8.99 -19.21
CA VAL A 613 15.41 9.47 -20.60
C VAL A 613 14.58 8.51 -21.48
N LEU A 614 14.62 7.20 -21.21
CA LEU A 614 13.86 6.21 -22.00
C LEU A 614 12.34 6.37 -21.78
N VAL A 615 11.93 6.58 -20.53
CA VAL A 615 10.53 6.86 -20.20
C VAL A 615 10.10 8.24 -20.73
N VAL A 616 10.98 9.23 -20.71
CA VAL A 616 10.68 10.54 -21.34
C VAL A 616 10.39 10.38 -22.84
N ASP A 617 11.19 9.62 -23.57
CA ASP A 617 10.96 9.37 -24.99
C ASP A 617 9.61 8.67 -25.23
N GLU A 618 9.25 7.71 -24.38
CA GLU A 618 7.99 6.97 -24.48
C GLU A 618 6.77 7.84 -24.14
N LEU A 619 6.85 8.68 -23.10
CA LEU A 619 5.78 9.61 -22.73
C LEU A 619 5.53 10.66 -23.82
N LEU A 620 6.59 11.21 -24.42
CA LEU A 620 6.46 12.16 -25.51
C LEU A 620 5.88 11.49 -26.77
N ALA A 621 6.26 10.25 -27.06
CA ALA A 621 5.65 9.46 -28.14
C ALA A 621 4.16 9.15 -27.85
N GLY A 622 3.81 8.96 -26.57
CA GLY A 622 2.45 8.76 -26.08
C GLY A 622 1.58 10.01 -26.00
N GLY A 623 2.09 11.18 -26.43
CA GLY A 623 1.32 12.43 -26.48
C GLY A 623 1.34 13.27 -25.20
N ALA A 624 2.29 13.04 -24.28
CA ALA A 624 2.45 13.90 -23.12
C ALA A 624 2.82 15.34 -23.53
N ASP A 625 2.07 16.33 -23.02
CA ASP A 625 2.30 17.74 -23.34
C ASP A 625 3.49 18.31 -22.54
N PRO A 626 4.60 18.72 -23.19
CA PRO A 626 5.72 19.36 -22.50
C PRO A 626 5.39 20.77 -21.99
N ASN A 627 4.28 21.36 -22.42
CA ASN A 627 3.82 22.69 -22.03
C ASN A 627 2.71 22.66 -20.97
N LEU A 628 2.47 21.50 -20.35
CA LEU A 628 1.52 21.42 -19.25
C LEU A 628 1.99 22.32 -18.09
N PRO A 629 1.16 23.26 -17.61
CA PRO A 629 1.52 24.11 -16.48
C PRO A 629 1.60 23.26 -15.21
N LEU A 630 2.77 23.29 -14.56
CA LEU A 630 3.03 22.58 -13.32
C LEU A 630 2.90 23.54 -12.12
N ALA A 631 3.00 23.00 -10.90
CA ALA A 631 2.97 23.84 -9.71
C ALA A 631 4.15 24.84 -9.69
N PRO A 632 4.04 25.97 -8.98
CA PRO A 632 5.02 27.05 -9.02
C PRO A 632 6.47 26.62 -8.71
N HIS A 633 6.66 25.62 -7.85
CA HIS A 633 7.98 25.10 -7.50
C HIS A 633 8.63 24.24 -8.60
N VAL A 634 7.84 23.70 -9.53
CA VAL A 634 8.31 22.89 -10.66
C VAL A 634 8.29 23.70 -11.97
N GLY A 635 7.26 24.51 -12.18
CA GLY A 635 7.08 25.41 -13.32
C GLY A 635 6.59 24.72 -14.60
N SER A 636 7.50 24.09 -15.34
CA SER A 636 7.24 23.40 -16.61
C SER A 636 8.20 22.22 -16.81
N ALA A 637 7.99 21.38 -17.82
CA ALA A 637 8.93 20.29 -18.15
C ALA A 637 10.35 20.82 -18.45
N LEU A 638 10.48 21.98 -19.09
CA LEU A 638 11.75 22.65 -19.33
C LEU A 638 12.41 23.16 -18.04
N CYS A 639 11.60 23.65 -17.09
CA CYS A 639 12.08 24.06 -15.77
C CYS A 639 12.57 22.87 -14.95
N ALA A 640 11.84 21.74 -14.97
CA ALA A 640 12.26 20.50 -14.34
C ALA A 640 13.60 19.99 -14.91
N ALA A 641 13.80 20.07 -16.23
CA ALA A 641 15.05 19.68 -16.89
C ALA A 641 16.24 20.61 -16.54
N ALA A 642 15.95 21.86 -16.18
CA ALA A 642 16.96 22.85 -15.79
C ALA A 642 17.27 22.86 -14.28
N ASN A 643 16.40 22.26 -13.46
CA ASN A 643 16.54 22.22 -12.00
C ASN A 643 17.78 21.41 -11.60
N VAL A 644 18.62 22.02 -10.75
CA VAL A 644 19.89 21.43 -10.30
C VAL A 644 19.66 20.22 -9.40
N ASN A 645 18.56 20.21 -8.64
CA ASN A 645 18.28 19.23 -7.59
C ASN A 645 17.80 17.87 -8.10
N TYR A 646 17.25 17.81 -9.31
CA TYR A 646 16.55 16.59 -9.75
C TYR A 646 17.48 15.58 -10.43
N ILE A 647 18.36 16.03 -11.33
CA ILE A 647 19.22 15.10 -12.08
C ILE A 647 20.52 14.86 -11.29
N PRO A 648 20.93 13.61 -10.97
CA PRO A 648 22.16 13.33 -10.25
C PRO A 648 23.39 13.95 -10.93
N ALA A 649 24.32 14.48 -10.13
CA ALA A 649 25.51 15.23 -10.55
C ALA A 649 26.42 14.51 -11.58
N GLN A 650 26.25 13.21 -11.79
CA GLN A 650 27.13 12.36 -12.60
C GLN A 650 26.90 12.42 -14.12
N GLN A 651 25.84 13.06 -14.64
CA GLN A 651 25.59 13.14 -16.10
C GLN A 651 25.19 14.54 -16.62
N PRO A 652 26.05 15.56 -16.52
CA PRO A 652 25.76 16.91 -16.99
C PRO A 652 25.43 17.02 -18.49
N GLN A 653 26.05 16.21 -19.34
CA GLN A 653 25.82 16.20 -20.80
C GLN A 653 24.43 15.66 -21.20
N SER A 654 23.75 14.95 -20.30
CA SER A 654 22.40 14.44 -20.52
C SER A 654 21.35 15.56 -20.51
N ARG A 655 21.56 16.62 -19.70
CA ARG A 655 20.60 17.72 -19.51
C ARG A 655 20.38 18.54 -20.79
N ALA A 656 21.47 18.90 -21.46
CA ALA A 656 21.41 19.62 -22.74
C ALA A 656 20.65 18.82 -23.82
N LYS A 657 20.94 17.51 -23.92
CA LYS A 657 20.25 16.60 -24.86
C LYS A 657 18.77 16.47 -24.53
N LEU A 658 18.42 16.47 -23.24
CA LEU A 658 17.04 16.41 -22.77
C LEU A 658 16.24 17.66 -23.14
N VAL A 659 16.82 18.85 -22.93
CA VAL A 659 16.22 20.13 -23.37
C VAL A 659 16.01 20.15 -24.88
N GLU A 660 16.98 19.67 -25.67
CA GLU A 660 16.81 19.57 -27.12
C GLU A 660 15.70 18.59 -27.53
N LYS A 661 15.56 17.47 -26.83
CA LYS A 661 14.45 16.51 -27.05
C LYS A 661 13.10 17.15 -26.75
N LEU A 662 12.95 17.84 -25.64
CA LEU A 662 11.71 18.54 -25.27
C LEU A 662 11.34 19.61 -26.30
N ILE A 663 12.30 20.41 -26.77
CA ILE A 663 12.06 21.42 -27.81
C ILE A 663 11.62 20.76 -29.12
N LYS A 664 12.23 19.63 -29.51
CA LYS A 664 11.80 18.87 -30.69
C LYS A 664 10.37 18.31 -30.55
N ALA A 665 9.97 17.96 -29.33
CA ALA A 665 8.62 17.52 -29.01
C ALA A 665 7.61 18.67 -28.84
N GLY A 666 8.02 19.93 -29.08
CA GLY A 666 7.11 21.08 -29.05
C GLY A 666 7.12 21.90 -27.76
N ALA A 667 8.12 21.75 -26.89
CA ALA A 667 8.24 22.57 -25.69
C ALA A 667 8.47 24.06 -26.03
N ASN A 668 7.68 24.93 -25.43
CA ASN A 668 7.66 26.36 -25.65
C ASN A 668 8.54 27.09 -24.63
N MET A 669 9.69 27.58 -25.10
CA MET A 669 10.62 28.38 -24.28
C MET A 669 10.04 29.73 -23.80
N LEU A 670 8.97 30.21 -24.44
CA LEU A 670 8.30 31.47 -24.13
C LEU A 670 7.06 31.26 -23.24
N MET A 671 6.81 30.03 -22.79
CA MET A 671 5.72 29.74 -21.87
C MET A 671 5.90 30.54 -20.57
N PRO A 672 4.87 31.28 -20.10
CA PRO A 672 4.95 32.00 -18.84
C PRO A 672 5.02 31.02 -17.66
N VAL A 673 6.02 31.20 -16.81
CA VAL A 673 6.26 30.37 -15.61
C VAL A 673 6.38 31.27 -14.39
N VAL A 674 5.85 30.82 -13.25
CA VAL A 674 6.00 31.51 -11.98
C VAL A 674 7.41 31.29 -11.44
N VAL A 675 8.12 32.37 -11.11
CA VAL A 675 9.49 32.36 -10.59
C VAL A 675 9.51 33.02 -9.20
N GLY A 676 9.92 32.27 -8.19
CA GLY A 676 10.04 32.70 -6.80
C GLY A 676 8.88 32.26 -5.88
N ASP A 677 9.12 32.29 -4.57
CA ASP A 677 8.17 31.80 -3.56
C ASP A 677 7.38 32.94 -2.88
N GLY A 678 6.11 32.68 -2.55
CA GLY A 678 5.24 33.57 -1.78
C GLY A 678 5.04 34.96 -2.39
N CYS A 679 5.16 36.02 -1.58
CA CYS A 679 4.88 37.41 -1.99
C CYS A 679 5.86 38.00 -3.03
N LYS A 680 6.90 37.24 -3.43
CA LYS A 680 7.90 37.63 -4.43
C LYS A 680 7.76 36.88 -5.76
N ALA A 681 6.72 36.07 -5.92
CA ALA A 681 6.44 35.34 -7.14
C ALA A 681 6.21 36.32 -8.32
N THR A 682 6.96 36.12 -9.40
CA THR A 682 6.86 36.93 -10.64
C THR A 682 6.72 36.02 -11.85
N VAL A 683 6.02 36.48 -12.89
CA VAL A 683 5.90 35.70 -14.13
C VAL A 683 7.13 35.96 -14.98
N GLY A 684 7.88 34.89 -15.28
CA GLY A 684 9.05 34.89 -16.14
C GLY A 684 8.99 33.74 -17.15
N THR A 685 10.15 33.36 -17.68
CA THR A 685 10.31 32.24 -18.62
C THR A 685 11.04 31.06 -17.97
N ALA A 686 11.13 29.93 -18.67
CA ALA A 686 11.95 28.80 -18.24
C ALA A 686 13.42 29.17 -18.02
N VAL A 687 13.94 30.18 -18.74
CA VAL A 687 15.29 30.72 -18.53
C VAL A 687 15.38 31.46 -17.19
N ASP A 688 14.39 32.29 -16.87
CA ASP A 688 14.34 33.00 -15.59
C ASP A 688 14.24 32.03 -14.40
N PHE A 689 13.45 30.96 -14.53
CA PHE A 689 13.37 29.89 -13.54
C PHE A 689 14.73 29.20 -13.36
N ALA A 690 15.42 28.85 -14.44
CA ALA A 690 16.74 28.21 -14.37
C ALA A 690 17.78 29.11 -13.67
N TYR A 691 17.74 30.43 -13.94
CA TYR A 691 18.58 31.39 -13.22
C TYR A 691 18.21 31.52 -11.74
N HIS A 692 16.91 31.49 -11.41
CA HIS A 692 16.45 31.55 -10.02
C HIS A 692 16.86 30.29 -9.23
N SER A 693 16.63 29.10 -9.79
CA SER A 693 17.08 27.83 -9.20
C SER A 693 18.59 27.82 -8.96
N TYR A 694 19.38 28.33 -9.92
CA TYR A 694 20.82 28.48 -9.76
C TYR A 694 21.22 29.44 -8.63
N LEU A 695 20.46 30.53 -8.42
CA LEU A 695 20.74 31.51 -7.37
C LEU A 695 20.35 31.03 -5.96
N GLN A 696 19.48 30.03 -5.86
CA GLN A 696 19.13 29.42 -4.57
C GLN A 696 20.20 28.45 -4.06
N ASP A 697 21.09 27.97 -4.93
CA ASP A 697 22.13 27.02 -4.57
C ASP A 697 23.31 27.73 -3.88
N TRP A 698 23.47 27.50 -2.58
CA TRP A 698 24.47 28.20 -1.75
C TRP A 698 25.91 27.94 -2.22
N CYS A 699 26.18 26.73 -2.75
CA CYS A 699 27.53 26.34 -3.16
C CYS A 699 28.05 27.22 -4.30
N PHE A 700 27.22 27.54 -5.29
CA PHE A 700 27.64 28.26 -6.51
C PHE A 700 27.51 29.79 -6.42
N THR A 701 26.77 30.29 -5.43
CA THR A 701 26.52 31.73 -5.25
C THR A 701 27.54 32.41 -4.35
N TYR A 702 28.03 31.73 -3.31
CA TYR A 702 28.91 32.32 -2.30
C TYR A 702 30.32 31.71 -2.26
N THR A 703 30.56 30.62 -2.98
CA THR A 703 31.90 30.00 -3.08
C THR A 703 32.61 30.42 -4.37
N PRO A 704 33.76 31.11 -4.29
CA PRO A 704 34.61 31.39 -5.43
C PRO A 704 35.00 30.11 -6.18
N TYR A 705 34.97 30.16 -7.51
CA TYR A 705 35.23 29.01 -8.40
C TYR A 705 36.50 28.18 -8.09
N HIS A 706 37.55 28.83 -7.56
CA HIS A 706 38.81 28.16 -7.22
C HIS A 706 38.75 27.35 -5.91
N MET A 707 37.72 27.53 -5.09
CA MET A 707 37.47 26.77 -3.86
C MET A 707 36.50 25.59 -4.06
N LEU A 708 35.93 25.44 -5.26
CA LEU A 708 35.09 24.29 -5.61
C LEU A 708 35.94 23.05 -5.87
N ASP A 709 35.41 21.88 -5.52
CA ASP A 709 36.01 20.59 -5.82
C ASP A 709 35.97 20.29 -7.34
N PRO A 710 36.83 19.39 -7.86
CA PRO A 710 36.88 19.08 -9.30
C PRO A 710 35.52 18.66 -9.89
N GLU A 711 34.74 17.87 -9.16
CA GLU A 711 33.39 17.45 -9.58
C GLU A 711 32.40 18.63 -9.61
N GLU A 712 32.42 19.48 -8.58
CA GLU A 712 31.59 20.68 -8.49
C GLU A 712 31.89 21.68 -9.61
N ARG A 713 33.17 21.80 -10.02
CA ARG A 713 33.57 22.64 -11.16
C ARG A 713 33.00 22.14 -12.48
N GLU A 714 32.92 20.83 -12.68
CA GLU A 714 32.33 20.26 -13.89
C GLU A 714 30.82 20.47 -13.93
N VAL A 715 30.13 20.31 -12.79
CA VAL A 715 28.69 20.66 -12.66
C VAL A 715 28.47 22.15 -12.94
N PHE A 716 29.29 23.03 -12.37
CA PHE A 716 29.22 24.48 -12.60
C PHE A 716 29.40 24.85 -14.09
N LYS A 717 30.41 24.27 -14.76
CA LYS A 717 30.65 24.50 -16.20
C LYS A 717 29.47 24.03 -17.04
N ALA A 718 28.97 22.82 -16.77
CA ALA A 718 27.85 22.25 -17.51
C ALA A 718 26.55 23.06 -17.33
N GLN A 719 26.26 23.49 -16.10
CA GLN A 719 25.08 24.31 -15.81
C GLN A 719 25.16 25.67 -16.51
N ARG A 720 26.34 26.30 -16.53
CA ARG A 720 26.56 27.54 -17.29
C ARG A 720 26.38 27.34 -18.80
N GLN A 721 26.85 26.22 -19.33
CA GLN A 721 26.65 25.86 -20.73
C GLN A 721 25.17 25.66 -21.05
N LEU A 722 24.42 25.01 -20.17
CA LEU A 722 22.97 24.82 -20.30
C LEU A 722 22.22 26.16 -20.34
N LEU A 723 22.54 27.09 -19.42
CA LEU A 723 21.91 28.43 -19.41
C LEU A 723 22.17 29.21 -20.71
N VAL A 724 23.38 29.14 -21.25
CA VAL A 724 23.69 29.75 -22.56
C VAL A 724 22.87 29.11 -23.68
N GLN A 725 22.76 27.78 -23.70
CA GLN A 725 21.95 27.08 -24.69
C GLN A 725 20.46 27.43 -24.58
N MET A 726 19.91 27.48 -23.37
CA MET A 726 18.52 27.88 -23.15
C MET A 726 18.27 29.33 -23.59
N GLY A 727 19.20 30.25 -23.31
CA GLY A 727 19.14 31.64 -23.80
C GLY A 727 19.15 31.75 -25.33
N ASP A 728 20.01 30.96 -25.99
CA ASP A 728 20.06 30.85 -27.45
C ASP A 728 18.74 30.33 -28.04
N ARG A 729 18.12 29.33 -27.40
CA ARG A 729 16.83 28.76 -27.84
C ARG A 729 15.66 29.71 -27.60
N LEU A 730 15.65 30.45 -26.47
CA LEU A 730 14.66 31.48 -26.17
C LEU A 730 14.69 32.59 -27.23
N ARG A 731 15.89 33.06 -27.61
CA ARG A 731 16.05 34.01 -28.72
C ARG A 731 15.50 33.49 -30.03
N GLN A 732 15.86 32.26 -30.41
CA GLN A 732 15.38 31.65 -31.65
C GLN A 732 13.85 31.47 -31.65
N ALA A 733 13.24 31.20 -30.48
CA ALA A 733 11.79 31.14 -30.35
C ALA A 733 11.15 32.53 -30.49
N ALA A 734 11.73 33.56 -29.86
CA ALA A 734 11.23 34.94 -29.94
C ALA A 734 11.28 35.47 -31.39
N VAL A 735 12.39 35.25 -32.11
CA VAL A 735 12.53 35.66 -33.52
C VAL A 735 11.51 34.94 -34.40
N ARG A 736 11.28 33.64 -34.17
CA ARG A 736 10.27 32.87 -34.92
C ARG A 736 8.84 33.35 -34.66
N MET A 737 8.52 33.68 -33.42
CA MET A 737 7.22 34.24 -33.05
C MET A 737 6.97 35.60 -33.73
N GLU A 738 7.97 36.47 -33.74
CA GLU A 738 7.87 37.78 -34.40
C GLU A 738 7.68 37.63 -35.91
N HIS A 739 8.38 36.68 -36.55
CA HIS A 739 8.19 36.38 -37.96
C HIS A 739 6.77 35.87 -38.27
N GLN A 740 6.26 34.93 -37.47
CA GLN A 740 4.90 34.41 -37.61
C GLN A 740 3.85 35.51 -37.42
N ARG A 741 4.09 36.45 -36.49
CA ARG A 741 3.23 37.62 -36.28
C ARG A 741 3.21 38.51 -37.54
N LEU A 742 4.37 38.87 -38.09
CA LEU A 742 4.47 39.67 -39.31
C LEU A 742 3.80 38.99 -40.51
N GLU A 743 3.92 37.67 -40.63
CA GLU A 743 3.23 36.87 -41.64
C GLU A 743 1.70 36.87 -41.44
N GLN A 744 1.23 36.75 -40.19
CA GLN A 744 -0.20 36.85 -39.85
C GLN A 744 -0.74 38.24 -40.17
N GLU A 745 -0.03 39.31 -39.82
CA GLU A 745 -0.38 40.70 -40.14
C GLU A 745 -0.41 40.95 -41.66
N HIS A 746 0.53 40.37 -42.42
CA HIS A 746 0.51 40.39 -43.89
C HIS A 746 -0.68 39.62 -44.47
N SER A 747 -1.01 38.45 -43.90
CA SER A 747 -2.12 37.61 -44.36
C SER A 747 -3.51 38.20 -44.02
N GLN A 748 -3.60 39.02 -42.97
CA GLN A 748 -4.81 39.73 -42.55
C GLN A 748 -4.99 41.07 -43.28
N GLY A 749 -4.10 41.43 -44.22
CA GLY A 749 -4.30 42.57 -45.11
C GLY A 749 -4.14 43.94 -44.45
N ILE A 750 -3.30 44.05 -43.41
CA ILE A 750 -2.93 45.37 -42.86
C ILE A 750 -1.81 45.95 -43.73
N CYS A 751 -2.19 46.51 -44.88
CA CYS A 751 -1.25 47.11 -45.83
C CYS A 751 -0.90 48.55 -45.39
N SER A 752 0.32 48.79 -44.91
CA SER A 752 0.85 50.14 -44.69
C SER A 752 1.48 50.71 -45.98
N GLU A 753 0.66 50.93 -47.00
CA GLU A 753 1.04 51.86 -48.07
C GLU A 753 0.81 53.29 -47.58
N PHE A 754 1.88 54.03 -47.31
CA PHE A 754 2.10 55.38 -47.88
C PHE A 754 3.45 55.95 -47.44
N LEU A 755 4.40 56.02 -48.37
CA LEU A 755 5.54 56.93 -48.31
C LEU A 755 5.29 58.10 -49.27
N SER A 756 5.57 59.31 -48.78
CA SER A 756 5.72 60.59 -49.50
C SER A 756 4.46 61.44 -49.72
N THR A 757 4.23 62.42 -48.86
CA THR A 757 4.41 63.87 -49.16
C THR A 757 3.89 64.76 -48.03
N ALA A 758 4.52 65.94 -47.90
CA ALA A 758 4.10 67.14 -47.17
C ALA A 758 4.45 67.27 -45.68
N ALA A 759 5.10 68.39 -45.40
CA ALA A 759 5.52 68.88 -44.10
C ALA A 759 4.37 69.51 -43.29
N ALA A 760 4.64 69.64 -41.99
CA ALA A 760 3.99 70.48 -40.98
C ALA A 760 2.74 69.94 -40.25
N ALA A 761 2.69 70.32 -38.98
CA ALA A 761 1.69 70.07 -37.93
C ALA A 761 1.87 68.78 -37.13
N GLY A 762 2.05 68.98 -35.82
CA GLY A 762 2.30 67.93 -34.83
C GLY A 762 1.05 67.19 -34.37
N HIS A 763 1.33 66.27 -33.45
CA HIS A 763 0.40 65.37 -32.76
C HIS A 763 -0.24 64.27 -33.60
N HIS A 764 0.42 63.11 -33.65
CA HIS A 764 -0.30 61.84 -33.63
C HIS A 764 0.42 60.84 -32.72
N SER A 765 -0.27 60.47 -31.65
CA SER A 765 -0.08 59.26 -30.87
C SER A 765 -0.27 58.05 -31.78
N GLY A 766 0.82 57.49 -32.29
CA GLY A 766 0.86 56.18 -32.92
C GLY A 766 1.23 55.13 -31.88
N SER A 767 0.30 54.22 -31.60
CA SER A 767 0.51 53.03 -30.78
C SER A 767 1.62 52.16 -31.35
N THR A 768 2.85 52.34 -30.86
CA THR A 768 3.89 51.32 -30.93
C THR A 768 3.48 50.20 -29.97
N GLU A 769 2.82 49.17 -30.50
CA GLU A 769 2.55 47.96 -29.74
C GLU A 769 3.89 47.37 -29.26
N LYS A 770 4.05 47.28 -27.94
CA LYS A 770 5.26 46.85 -27.25
C LYS A 770 5.59 45.38 -27.60
N PRO A 771 6.88 44.99 -27.61
CA PRO A 771 7.24 43.58 -27.74
C PRO A 771 6.64 42.77 -26.59
N LEU A 772 6.01 41.63 -26.93
CA LEU A 772 5.27 40.75 -26.00
C LEU A 772 6.13 40.14 -24.88
N LEU A 773 7.46 40.18 -25.00
CA LEU A 773 8.39 39.78 -23.94
C LEU A 773 9.66 40.64 -23.97
N THR A 774 9.92 41.43 -22.92
CA THR A 774 11.20 42.16 -22.78
C THR A 774 12.21 41.27 -22.06
N TYR A 775 13.28 40.89 -22.74
CA TYR A 775 14.33 40.04 -22.19
C TYR A 775 15.73 40.54 -22.60
N CYS A 776 16.75 40.10 -21.88
CA CYS A 776 18.14 40.37 -22.22
C CYS A 776 18.56 39.56 -23.44
N TYR A 777 18.99 40.24 -24.51
CA TYR A 777 19.39 39.61 -25.75
C TYR A 777 20.53 38.62 -25.58
N GLU A 778 21.47 38.82 -24.65
CA GLU A 778 22.56 37.84 -24.47
C GLU A 778 22.16 36.63 -23.62
N CYS A 779 21.60 36.85 -22.42
CA CYS A 779 21.41 35.80 -21.41
C CYS A 779 19.95 35.32 -21.28
N GLY A 780 19.00 35.91 -22.00
CA GLY A 780 17.60 35.50 -21.99
C GLY A 780 16.80 35.91 -20.74
N ARG A 781 17.43 36.54 -19.73
CA ARG A 781 16.75 36.96 -18.49
C ARG A 781 15.77 38.11 -18.75
N SER A 782 14.57 37.97 -18.21
CA SER A 782 13.51 38.99 -18.17
C SER A 782 13.17 39.43 -16.74
N VAL A 783 13.39 38.56 -15.74
CA VAL A 783 13.03 38.78 -14.32
C VAL A 783 14.26 39.11 -13.46
N GLY A 784 14.09 40.07 -12.53
CA GLY A 784 15.12 40.45 -11.57
C GLY A 784 16.34 41.15 -12.18
N VAL A 785 16.17 41.80 -13.34
CA VAL A 785 17.20 42.56 -14.06
C VAL A 785 16.66 43.89 -14.57
N THR A 786 17.52 44.91 -14.61
CA THR A 786 17.22 46.18 -15.27
C THR A 786 17.65 46.10 -16.73
N LEU A 787 16.68 46.14 -17.64
CA LEU A 787 16.90 46.06 -19.07
C LEU A 787 17.17 47.44 -19.67
N THR A 788 18.29 47.56 -20.40
CA THR A 788 18.69 48.77 -21.11
C THR A 788 18.62 48.54 -22.62
N PRO A 789 17.91 49.36 -23.39
CA PRO A 789 17.80 49.19 -24.84
C PRO A 789 19.13 49.50 -25.53
N CYS A 790 19.35 48.89 -26.69
CA CYS A 790 20.51 49.23 -27.52
C CYS A 790 20.45 50.69 -27.95
N SER A 791 21.57 51.41 -27.82
CA SER A 791 21.68 52.82 -28.19
C SER A 791 21.64 53.10 -29.70
N ARG A 792 21.51 52.06 -30.54
CA ARG A 792 21.50 52.19 -32.02
C ARG A 792 20.18 51.73 -32.62
N CYS A 793 19.79 50.47 -32.44
CA CYS A 793 18.55 49.94 -33.01
C CYS A 793 17.34 50.08 -32.07
N HIS A 794 17.53 50.28 -30.76
CA HIS A 794 16.46 50.28 -29.74
C HIS A 794 15.54 49.05 -29.67
N GLU A 795 15.74 48.04 -30.54
CA GLU A 795 14.91 46.83 -30.62
C GLU A 795 15.31 45.75 -29.61
N VAL A 796 16.60 45.65 -29.28
CA VAL A 796 17.11 44.66 -28.32
C VAL A 796 17.47 45.30 -26.98
N ASN A 797 17.33 44.53 -25.90
CA ASN A 797 17.63 44.97 -24.54
C ASN A 797 18.77 44.17 -23.89
N TYR A 798 19.49 44.76 -22.94
CA TYR A 798 20.58 44.11 -22.19
C TYR A 798 20.46 44.32 -20.69
N CYS A 799 20.77 43.28 -19.89
CA CYS A 799 20.74 43.35 -18.43
C CYS A 799 22.04 43.88 -17.79
N SER A 800 23.15 43.93 -18.54
CA SER A 800 24.46 44.39 -18.03
C SER A 800 25.38 44.81 -19.18
N GLU A 801 26.38 45.64 -18.88
CA GLU A 801 27.43 46.01 -19.84
C GLU A 801 28.23 44.79 -20.33
N THR A 802 28.39 43.77 -19.47
CA THR A 802 29.03 42.49 -19.86
C THR A 802 28.20 41.72 -20.88
N CYS A 803 26.88 41.67 -20.73
CA CYS A 803 25.99 41.04 -21.70
C CYS A 803 25.96 41.82 -23.01
N LYS A 804 25.93 43.16 -22.93
CA LYS A 804 25.97 44.06 -24.08
C LYS A 804 27.24 43.88 -24.91
N LEU A 805 28.42 43.87 -24.27
CA LEU A 805 29.70 43.68 -24.97
C LEU A 805 29.80 42.31 -25.63
N LYS A 806 29.34 41.24 -24.96
CA LYS A 806 29.35 39.87 -25.51
C LYS A 806 28.37 39.69 -26.66
N ALA A 807 27.14 40.15 -26.50
CA ALA A 807 26.15 40.12 -27.59
C ALA A 807 26.65 40.92 -28.79
N TRP A 808 27.25 42.09 -28.55
CA TRP A 808 27.82 42.93 -29.60
C TRP A 808 28.96 42.23 -30.33
N SER A 809 29.89 41.57 -29.63
CA SER A 809 30.99 40.85 -30.27
C SER A 809 30.55 39.63 -31.06
N ASN A 810 29.53 38.92 -30.57
CA ASN A 810 29.21 37.58 -31.06
C ASN A 810 28.12 37.55 -32.13
N ARG A 811 27.12 38.45 -32.09
CA ARG A 811 25.88 38.31 -32.87
C ARG A 811 25.27 39.64 -33.30
N HIS A 812 25.02 40.52 -32.33
CA HIS A 812 24.21 41.72 -32.52
C HIS A 812 24.85 42.78 -33.42
N ARG A 813 26.19 42.84 -33.52
CA ARG A 813 26.87 43.83 -34.38
C ARG A 813 26.44 43.73 -35.84
N GLU A 814 26.18 42.53 -36.35
CA GLU A 814 25.78 42.32 -37.74
C GLU A 814 24.28 42.56 -37.96
N GLU A 815 23.45 42.16 -37.00
CA GLU A 815 22.00 42.32 -37.02
C GLU A 815 21.59 43.80 -36.89
N CYS A 816 22.25 44.54 -36.00
CA CYS A 816 22.02 45.97 -35.76
C CYS A 816 22.35 46.86 -36.96
N VAL A 817 23.25 46.40 -37.85
CA VAL A 817 23.70 47.14 -39.05
C VAL A 817 22.83 46.82 -40.27
N ARG A 818 22.06 45.73 -40.23
CA ARG A 818 21.13 45.32 -41.32
C ARG A 818 19.72 45.89 -41.17
N LEU A 819 19.40 46.52 -40.04
CA LEU A 819 18.17 47.27 -39.85
C LEU A 819 18.34 48.68 -40.46
N PRO A 820 17.51 49.08 -41.44
CA PRO A 820 17.63 50.36 -42.12
C PRO A 820 17.35 51.58 -41.24
#